data_AF-A0A806KP87-F1
#
_entry.id   AF-A0A806KP87-F1
#
_cell.length_a   1.000
_cell.length_b   1.000
_cell.length_c   1.000
_cell.angle_alpha   90.00
_cell.angle_beta   90.00
_cell.angle_gamma   90.00
#
_symmetry.space_group_name_H-M   'P 1'
#
loop_
_entity.id
_entity.type
_entity.pdbx_description
1 polymer ?
#
loop_
_entity_poly.entity_id
_entity_poly.type
_entity_poly.pdbx_seq_one_letter_code
_entity_poly.pdbx_strand_id
1 'polypeptide(L)'
;MKNKILSVFIFVLFASCKNPFFMDILPDKNKKPGTLIPDLDTYIVTFNKNHNDTEGFTEADPRFKTVEYPADTIDELPQPPSRDGYTFTEWKTKDGEKFTEDTLVTASLTVYAQWKTQDGHIPDDHVPTDGMKNTSAFTKQYDYVWFDLNLAEGFDINNYDKFTVRANFYDTNNQPIPTNADVGGSNYGWGLGQIQFAKGSGTEDPDTSPNLLGIKYYNLDKDGSEVNTDANNGTVNKEITFTEKPTRILVQNSKAMVGYIEITEITFHPKVQFNPAEDVTLSVANMGGAHASNYFWNFYPLTFPAGFNFAHFDSFTVKAKFYSDTGKTTEIASNTGLGQIRFASGTGNAQMGDGDSAWIGAVFYNLNEDGRTFETPNPNEGTIRATDLARLTQIPTRLGVCNSKTEVKYIEITSITFHVPVTSAVISPTTAAFDKYTSNSNYKDIPVSINYNGNAANSLSSIRNGATTLELSNYTVSGSTVTLKKEYLATLGLGDHILTFVFSKGDSKTITITVTDSLPTGDIFPVTATFDKKPSEQADITVNVTYYSFTLTAIENEGEDYTLIQGTDFSGNFGDATITLKKEYLATLPLGHTTLTFVFNQGEKGITINVVDNTTLSVISPTSALFVKDSPQSVVVTMTPNDGAFTGIQNGTTPLTTPTHYTRSGVGDNTVTFENSYLEGLTPGTYTFTFYFGAGGDRQLIVTVMASMPDPSRSTKVDFEDATFGAGTIGYTYGDNSPTTRERSGDPDTAGHSGQKSLHIVTTGYNQAAIVPVNLTAELKHYKAFYFRIYVTSGDLGSTPNNLMVYASNTNLNTGNAAGNNSSYFGRYGFGNDGVSQNQTANHFSKLLVGSVSVDFTATGAWQYYKFDFDVSSKTDIMDLSGPIYIAIGVNNQSALNYYLDDLIFEYEDGFTPSASITPPTASFVQGTASDINVTITPHGNTLLNIKNGAATLISGTDYIINSTTSITINASYLNDLPVGTHTLTFDFDAETDPTLTITVNDGSVKTSYDFSTDPGTSAYRASDGTLSYIAGAPGGNSPPSNGVLNYVATSSGSRAIYFKFILPAGQTLSNFTGLRIQIAGINTQYKGARIIAANGGSYVELSGQINNDNFVQSQNTWYTREIPFTTGSPGSYGGTVEVGFRLTDNDSGTYQIKKVELY
;
A
#
# COMPACT_ATOMS: atom_id res chain seq x y z
N MET A 1 8.96 -16.90 26.80
CA MET A 1 8.69 -17.41 28.17
C MET A 1 9.69 -16.76 29.11
N LYS A 2 9.26 -15.84 30.00
CA LYS A 2 9.08 -16.06 31.46
C LYS A 2 10.37 -16.56 32.14
N ASN A 3 11.02 -15.90 33.09
CA ASN A 3 10.52 -15.03 34.17
C ASN A 3 11.62 -14.10 34.74
N LYS A 4 11.16 -12.91 35.14
CA LYS A 4 11.78 -11.95 36.07
C LYS A 4 11.72 -12.45 37.53
N ILE A 5 12.55 -11.87 38.40
CA ILE A 5 12.29 -11.22 39.73
C ILE A 5 13.65 -11.14 40.48
N LEU A 6 14.07 -10.15 41.30
CA LEU A 6 13.89 -8.71 41.56
C LEU A 6 14.59 -8.47 42.93
N SER A 7 15.17 -7.28 43.15
CA SER A 7 15.42 -6.59 44.44
C SER A 7 16.71 -6.98 45.23
N VAL A 8 17.56 -6.11 45.81
CA VAL A 8 17.41 -4.74 46.39
C VAL A 8 18.75 -3.94 46.32
N PHE A 9 18.62 -2.60 46.26
CA PHE A 9 19.54 -1.45 46.42
C PHE A 9 20.76 -1.53 47.39
N ILE A 10 21.85 -0.79 47.08
CA ILE A 10 22.32 0.42 47.82
C ILE A 10 23.58 1.08 47.17
N PHE A 11 23.53 2.42 47.17
CA PHE A 11 24.47 3.52 46.86
C PHE A 11 25.99 3.40 47.18
N VAL A 12 26.87 3.99 46.34
CA VAL A 12 27.65 5.26 46.51
C VAL A 12 28.87 5.31 45.57
N LEU A 13 29.05 6.48 44.94
CA LEU A 13 30.18 6.97 44.13
C LEU A 13 31.51 7.15 44.91
N PHE A 14 32.67 6.92 44.29
CA PHE A 14 33.59 7.94 43.74
C PHE A 14 35.04 7.43 43.58
N ALA A 15 35.62 7.85 42.45
CA ALA A 15 37.02 8.21 42.18
C ALA A 15 38.17 7.27 42.62
N SER A 16 38.97 6.87 41.63
CA SER A 16 40.37 6.50 41.82
C SER A 16 41.23 7.31 40.85
N CYS A 17 41.82 8.41 41.33
CA CYS A 17 43.09 8.88 40.82
C CYS A 17 44.19 8.38 41.77
N LYS A 18 45.20 7.71 41.19
CA LYS A 18 46.46 7.25 41.80
C LYS A 18 47.20 8.49 42.37
N ASN A 19 48.06 8.49 43.39
CA ASN A 19 49.03 7.55 43.97
C ASN A 19 49.72 8.30 45.18
N PRO A 20 50.78 7.79 45.84
CA PRO A 20 50.87 6.72 46.84
C PRO A 20 51.38 7.24 48.22
N PHE A 21 51.33 6.43 49.28
CA PHE A 21 52.39 6.16 50.28
C PHE A 21 51.78 5.57 51.58
N PHE A 22 52.49 4.59 52.12
CA PHE A 22 52.07 3.58 53.10
C PHE A 22 52.34 3.99 54.57
N MET A 23 51.49 3.51 55.50
CA MET A 23 51.73 3.14 56.92
C MET A 23 52.24 4.25 57.89
N ASP A 24 51.83 4.39 59.15
CA ASP A 24 51.33 3.43 60.15
C ASP A 24 50.82 4.17 61.42
N ILE A 25 50.03 3.47 62.25
CA ILE A 25 49.81 3.62 63.72
C ILE A 25 48.90 4.75 64.29
N LEU A 26 47.66 4.33 64.61
CA LEU A 26 46.79 4.46 65.82
C LEU A 26 46.95 5.59 66.91
N PRO A 27 45.86 5.86 67.68
CA PRO A 27 45.48 7.19 68.18
C PRO A 27 45.78 7.41 69.67
N ASP A 28 45.74 8.68 70.10
CA ASP A 28 45.51 8.99 71.52
C ASP A 28 44.30 9.91 71.74
N LYS A 29 43.46 9.46 72.67
CA LYS A 29 42.30 10.12 73.25
C LYS A 29 42.83 11.01 74.37
N ASN A 30 42.57 12.33 74.33
CA ASN A 30 42.14 13.15 75.47
C ASN A 30 42.29 14.65 75.18
N LYS A 31 41.25 15.28 74.61
CA LYS A 31 40.81 16.65 74.93
C LYS A 31 39.45 16.95 74.26
N LYS A 32 38.48 17.36 75.07
CA LYS A 32 37.29 18.15 74.68
C LYS A 32 37.38 19.46 75.49
N PRO A 33 36.63 20.52 75.13
CA PRO A 33 36.44 21.15 73.83
C PRO A 33 36.83 22.66 73.91
N GLY A 34 37.34 23.24 72.83
CA GLY A 34 37.64 24.68 72.77
C GLY A 34 37.80 25.14 71.33
N THR A 35 36.93 26.07 70.92
CA THR A 35 36.76 26.68 69.61
C THR A 35 38.07 27.19 68.98
N LEU A 36 38.46 26.65 67.83
CA LEU A 36 39.24 27.35 66.78
C LEU A 36 38.85 26.74 65.43
N ILE A 37 38.21 27.54 64.58
CA ILE A 37 38.07 27.31 63.14
C ILE A 37 39.46 27.56 62.54
N PRO A 38 40.01 26.72 61.64
CA PRO A 38 41.27 27.06 60.97
C PRO A 38 41.05 28.25 60.04
N ASP A 39 41.87 29.30 60.19
CA ASP A 39 41.91 30.46 59.29
C ASP A 39 42.07 29.97 57.84
N LEU A 40 41.10 30.32 57.00
CA LEU A 40 41.23 30.23 55.55
C LEU A 40 42.14 31.40 55.13
N ASP A 41 43.23 31.10 54.42
CA ASP A 41 44.05 32.16 53.82
C ASP A 41 43.23 32.85 52.73
N THR A 42 42.79 34.07 53.02
CA THR A 42 42.05 34.93 52.11
C THR A 42 42.98 36.03 51.59
N TYR A 43 43.25 36.03 50.28
CA TYR A 43 44.09 37.05 49.63
C TYR A 43 43.24 38.06 48.84
N ILE A 44 43.65 39.33 48.85
CA ILE A 44 42.93 40.42 48.17
C ILE A 44 43.79 40.98 47.03
N VAL A 45 43.24 40.96 45.82
CA VAL A 45 43.81 41.65 44.66
C VAL A 45 43.14 43.02 44.54
N THR A 46 43.94 44.08 44.62
CA THR A 46 43.48 45.47 44.46
C THR A 46 43.79 45.98 43.06
N PHE A 47 42.78 46.48 42.35
CA PHE A 47 42.91 47.00 41.00
C PHE A 47 43.00 48.53 41.02
N ASN A 48 44.17 49.07 40.71
CA ASN A 48 44.49 50.49 40.81
C ASN A 48 44.57 51.15 39.43
N LYS A 49 43.79 52.22 39.20
CA LYS A 49 43.77 52.99 37.94
C LYS A 49 45.09 53.66 37.57
N ASN A 50 46.10 53.61 38.45
CA ASN A 50 47.46 54.09 38.24
C ASN A 50 47.53 55.61 37.97
N HIS A 51 46.69 56.39 38.66
CA HIS A 51 46.67 57.86 38.64
C HIS A 51 45.92 58.42 39.88
N ASN A 52 46.26 59.64 40.33
CA ASN A 52 45.73 60.23 41.57
C ASN A 52 44.55 61.20 41.38
N ASP A 53 44.20 61.55 40.14
CA ASP A 53 43.15 62.53 39.84
C ASP A 53 41.72 61.92 39.84
N THR A 54 40.72 62.76 40.09
CA THR A 54 39.29 62.35 40.16
C THR A 54 38.46 62.72 38.94
N GLU A 55 38.89 63.68 38.12
CA GLU A 55 38.16 64.08 36.91
C GLU A 55 38.64 63.30 35.68
N GLY A 56 37.69 62.74 34.90
CA GLY A 56 37.99 61.99 33.66
C GLY A 56 38.45 60.53 33.84
N PHE A 57 38.33 59.98 35.05
CA PHE A 57 38.68 58.58 35.36
C PHE A 57 37.56 57.85 36.09
N THR A 58 37.36 56.56 35.78
CA THR A 58 36.58 55.63 36.62
C THR A 58 37.50 54.62 37.30
N GLU A 59 37.06 54.07 38.43
CA GLU A 59 37.76 52.98 39.12
C GLU A 59 37.42 51.62 38.49
N ALA A 60 38.25 50.61 38.73
CA ALA A 60 37.88 49.24 38.39
C ALA A 60 36.65 48.80 39.20
N ASP A 61 35.77 48.01 38.60
CA ASP A 61 34.54 47.52 39.26
C ASP A 61 34.42 45.99 39.18
N PRO A 62 34.51 45.25 40.30
CA PRO A 62 34.85 45.73 41.63
C PRO A 62 36.34 46.09 41.75
N ARG A 63 36.65 47.10 42.58
CA ARG A 63 38.04 47.53 42.83
C ARG A 63 38.89 46.48 43.56
N PHE A 64 38.23 45.54 44.24
CA PHE A 64 38.87 44.48 45.02
C PHE A 64 38.27 43.13 44.65
N LYS A 65 39.12 42.13 44.44
CA LYS A 65 38.73 40.71 44.30
C LYS A 65 39.40 39.89 45.40
N THR A 66 38.69 38.87 45.87
CA THR A 66 39.13 38.02 46.98
C THR A 66 39.36 36.60 46.45
N VAL A 67 40.47 35.98 46.84
CA VAL A 67 40.83 34.59 46.55
C VAL A 67 40.86 33.82 47.87
N GLU A 68 40.02 32.79 48.00
CA GLU A 68 39.91 31.95 49.20
C GLU A 68 40.38 30.51 48.88
N TYR A 69 41.27 29.95 49.72
CA TYR A 69 41.77 28.58 49.55
C TYR A 69 40.62 27.55 49.46
N PRO A 70 40.65 26.58 48.52
CA PRO A 70 41.81 26.13 47.73
C PRO A 70 42.04 26.86 46.40
N ALA A 71 41.33 27.94 46.09
CA ALA A 71 41.61 28.71 44.88
C ALA A 71 42.97 29.43 45.01
N ASP A 72 43.77 29.39 43.95
CA ASP A 72 45.08 30.05 43.85
C ASP A 72 45.12 31.10 42.72
N THR A 73 43.99 31.39 42.08
CA THR A 73 43.81 32.46 41.09
C THR A 73 42.48 33.19 41.29
N ILE A 74 42.29 34.33 40.61
CA ILE A 74 40.97 35.00 40.58
C ILE A 74 40.05 34.29 39.58
N ASP A 75 38.75 34.34 39.86
CA ASP A 75 37.70 33.76 39.02
C ASP A 75 37.47 34.54 37.71
N GLU A 76 37.54 35.87 37.80
CA GLU A 76 37.33 36.80 36.68
C GLU A 76 37.97 38.16 37.00
N LEU A 77 38.53 38.83 35.98
CA LEU A 77 39.00 40.21 36.10
C LEU A 77 37.84 41.21 36.27
N PRO A 78 38.01 42.30 37.04
CA PRO A 78 36.98 43.34 37.14
C PRO A 78 36.83 44.12 35.84
N GLN A 79 35.71 44.83 35.69
CA GLN A 79 35.56 45.85 34.65
C GLN A 79 36.74 46.83 34.75
N PRO A 80 37.47 47.07 33.64
CA PRO A 80 38.64 47.92 33.68
C PRO A 80 38.24 49.38 33.97
N PRO A 81 39.11 50.16 34.63
CA PRO A 81 38.90 51.58 34.77
C PRO A 81 38.85 52.24 33.38
N SER A 82 38.15 53.35 33.27
CA SER A 82 38.17 54.22 32.09
C SER A 82 39.02 55.46 32.35
N ARG A 83 39.61 55.99 31.28
CA ARG A 83 40.34 57.26 31.26
C ARG A 83 39.99 57.99 29.98
N ASP A 84 39.49 59.21 30.09
CA ASP A 84 39.11 60.01 28.91
C ASP A 84 40.32 60.21 27.98
N GLY A 85 40.16 59.88 26.70
CA GLY A 85 41.20 59.99 25.68
C GLY A 85 42.24 58.86 25.64
N TYR A 86 42.10 57.84 26.50
CA TYR A 86 43.04 56.72 26.58
C TYR A 86 42.29 55.38 26.61
N THR A 87 42.84 54.40 25.91
CA THR A 87 42.34 53.03 25.94
C THR A 87 43.12 52.25 27.00
N PHE A 88 42.39 51.61 27.92
CA PHE A 88 42.96 50.62 28.83
C PHE A 88 43.53 49.46 28.01
N THR A 89 44.74 49.04 28.33
CA THR A 89 45.44 47.99 27.58
C THR A 89 45.54 46.69 28.37
N GLU A 90 46.09 46.75 29.59
CA GLU A 90 46.25 45.58 30.44
C GLU A 90 46.49 45.96 31.92
N TRP A 91 46.37 44.95 32.79
CA TRP A 91 46.78 45.02 34.18
C TRP A 91 48.21 44.52 34.32
N LYS A 92 49.03 45.23 35.11
CA LYS A 92 50.38 44.80 35.45
C LYS A 92 50.61 44.82 36.95
N THR A 93 51.42 43.90 37.46
CA THR A 93 51.93 43.98 38.84
C THR A 93 52.88 45.17 38.97
N LYS A 94 53.25 45.52 40.20
CA LYS A 94 54.24 46.59 40.47
C LYS A 94 55.56 46.38 39.70
N ASP A 95 55.95 45.13 39.49
CA ASP A 95 57.21 44.78 38.82
C ASP A 95 57.09 44.78 37.28
N GLY A 96 55.91 45.13 36.74
CA GLY A 96 55.68 45.29 35.30
C GLY A 96 55.29 44.01 34.56
N GLU A 97 55.13 42.91 35.29
CA GLU A 97 54.62 41.64 34.77
C GLU A 97 53.12 41.72 34.52
N LYS A 98 52.66 41.10 33.43
CA LYS A 98 51.23 41.09 33.07
C LYS A 98 50.44 40.28 34.09
N PHE A 99 49.31 40.82 34.53
CA PHE A 99 48.39 40.16 35.46
C PHE A 99 47.09 39.78 34.73
N THR A 100 46.70 38.52 34.84
CA THR A 100 45.52 37.89 34.21
C THR A 100 44.78 37.02 35.22
N GLU A 101 43.62 36.49 34.84
CA GLU A 101 42.85 35.54 35.66
C GLU A 101 43.60 34.25 35.98
N ASP A 102 44.57 33.84 35.15
CA ASP A 102 45.44 32.68 35.40
C ASP A 102 46.66 32.99 36.30
N THR A 103 46.83 34.25 36.72
CA THR A 103 48.00 34.63 37.53
C THR A 103 47.83 34.14 38.96
N LEU A 104 48.78 33.33 39.44
CA LEU A 104 48.75 32.77 40.79
C LEU A 104 48.76 33.88 41.86
N VAL A 105 47.70 33.95 42.66
CA VAL A 105 47.53 34.85 43.80
C VAL A 105 47.90 34.08 45.07
N THR A 106 49.20 34.13 45.40
CA THR A 106 49.76 33.49 46.60
C THR A 106 49.91 34.44 47.79
N ALA A 107 49.55 35.72 47.61
CA ALA A 107 49.46 36.76 48.62
C ALA A 107 48.61 37.94 48.09
N SER A 108 48.09 38.80 48.97
CA SER A 108 47.40 40.04 48.56
C SER A 108 48.33 40.97 47.79
N LEU A 109 47.92 41.45 46.61
CA LEU A 109 48.72 42.33 45.76
C LEU A 109 47.90 43.47 45.14
N THR A 110 48.58 44.49 44.62
CA THR A 110 47.95 45.56 43.83
C THR A 110 48.45 45.48 42.39
N VAL A 111 47.53 45.61 41.44
CA VAL A 111 47.80 45.64 40.01
C VAL A 111 47.39 46.99 39.44
N TYR A 112 48.13 47.46 38.42
CA TYR A 112 48.09 48.82 37.92
C TYR A 112 47.66 48.84 36.46
N ALA A 113 46.65 49.67 36.16
CA ALA A 113 46.15 49.85 34.81
C ALA A 113 47.21 50.48 33.90
N GLN A 114 47.32 49.94 32.69
CA GLN A 114 48.17 50.47 31.63
C GLN A 114 47.32 51.12 30.55
N TRP A 115 47.79 52.26 30.05
CA TRP A 115 47.01 53.13 29.17
C TRP A 115 47.75 53.41 27.87
N LYS A 116 47.03 53.42 26.76
CA LYS A 116 47.52 53.89 25.45
C LYS A 116 46.67 55.05 24.99
N THR A 117 47.28 56.12 24.49
CA THR A 117 46.56 57.25 23.88
C THR A 117 45.71 56.78 22.70
N GLN A 118 44.47 57.25 22.63
CA GLN A 118 43.62 57.03 21.44
C GLN A 118 44.16 57.87 20.27
N ASP A 119 44.16 57.31 19.05
CA ASP A 119 44.74 57.97 17.88
C ASP A 119 43.99 59.27 17.55
N GLY A 120 44.74 60.37 17.40
CA GLY A 120 44.18 61.69 17.10
C GLY A 120 43.65 62.48 18.30
N HIS A 121 43.70 61.94 19.52
CA HIS A 121 43.37 62.68 20.74
C HIS A 121 44.50 63.66 21.10
N ILE A 122 44.21 64.96 21.06
CA ILE A 122 45.08 66.01 21.60
C ILE A 122 44.75 66.12 23.09
N PRO A 123 45.71 66.02 24.02
CA PRO A 123 45.44 66.19 25.45
C PRO A 123 45.19 67.66 25.82
N ASP A 124 44.57 67.89 26.99
CA ASP A 124 44.47 69.22 27.59
C ASP A 124 45.86 69.86 27.67
N ASP A 125 45.95 71.13 27.25
CA ASP A 125 47.22 71.86 27.25
C ASP A 125 47.20 72.91 28.35
N HIS A 126 48.05 72.70 29.35
CA HIS A 126 48.16 73.58 30.52
C HIS A 126 49.20 74.66 30.27
N VAL A 127 48.81 75.92 30.46
CA VAL A 127 49.75 77.04 30.38
C VAL A 127 50.52 77.13 31.70
N PRO A 128 51.86 77.23 31.69
CA PRO A 128 52.63 77.47 32.91
C PRO A 128 52.22 78.80 33.55
N THR A 129 51.79 78.78 34.81
CA THR A 129 51.27 79.94 35.55
C THR A 129 52.23 80.47 36.62
N ASP A 130 53.43 79.91 36.73
CA ASP A 130 54.41 80.31 37.76
C ASP A 130 54.78 81.80 37.63
N GLY A 131 54.60 82.53 38.72
CA GLY A 131 54.80 83.98 38.75
C GLY A 131 53.68 84.83 38.15
N MET A 132 52.54 84.27 37.72
CA MET A 132 51.36 85.03 37.25
C MET A 132 50.54 85.65 38.39
N LYS A 133 51.20 86.46 39.22
CA LYS A 133 50.58 87.30 40.25
C LYS A 133 50.88 88.76 39.98
N ASN A 134 49.89 89.63 40.08
CA ASN A 134 50.12 91.06 39.86
C ASN A 134 51.09 91.61 40.91
N THR A 135 52.02 92.49 40.50
CA THR A 135 53.06 93.02 41.40
C THR A 135 52.63 94.28 42.16
N SER A 136 51.55 94.92 41.71
CA SER A 136 51.01 96.15 42.28
C SER A 136 49.55 95.94 42.67
N ALA A 137 49.17 96.36 43.87
CA ALA A 137 47.79 96.20 44.35
C ALA A 137 46.81 96.99 43.48
N PHE A 138 45.63 96.42 43.21
CA PHE A 138 44.54 97.14 42.56
C PHE A 138 44.08 98.32 43.40
N THR A 139 43.75 99.42 42.74
CA THR A 139 43.40 100.68 43.42
C THR A 139 41.89 100.92 43.51
N LYS A 140 41.10 100.17 42.74
CA LYS A 140 39.64 100.25 42.68
C LYS A 140 39.02 98.93 42.23
N GLN A 141 37.70 98.82 42.34
CA GLN A 141 36.93 97.75 41.71
C GLN A 141 36.95 97.94 40.18
N TYR A 142 36.92 96.82 39.45
CA TYR A 142 36.98 96.76 37.99
C TYR A 142 38.32 97.26 37.40
N ASP A 143 39.39 97.19 38.19
CA ASP A 143 40.75 97.44 37.78
C ASP A 143 41.35 96.20 37.10
N TYR A 144 42.30 96.41 36.18
CA TYR A 144 42.76 95.39 35.25
C TYR A 144 44.25 95.07 35.42
N VAL A 145 44.62 93.81 35.16
CA VAL A 145 46.02 93.41 35.03
C VAL A 145 46.22 92.51 33.82
N TRP A 146 47.37 92.69 33.16
CA TRP A 146 47.82 91.84 32.07
C TRP A 146 48.81 90.80 32.60
N PHE A 147 48.63 89.55 32.20
CA PHE A 147 49.61 88.47 32.38
C PHE A 147 50.12 88.00 31.01
N ASP A 148 51.42 87.82 30.89
CA ASP A 148 52.05 87.26 29.69
C ASP A 148 51.77 85.75 29.60
N LEU A 149 51.32 85.28 28.43
CA LEU A 149 51.07 83.86 28.19
C LEU A 149 52.26 83.23 27.46
N ASN A 150 52.90 82.27 28.12
CA ASN A 150 53.99 81.50 27.54
C ASN A 150 53.46 80.18 26.95
N LEU A 151 52.78 80.28 25.81
CA LEU A 151 52.26 79.12 25.08
C LEU A 151 53.35 78.45 24.26
N ALA A 152 53.44 77.11 24.33
CA ALA A 152 54.47 76.30 23.68
C ALA A 152 54.61 76.54 22.16
N GLU A 153 55.79 76.26 21.63
CA GLU A 153 56.09 76.37 20.19
C GLU A 153 55.29 75.28 19.44
N GLY A 154 54.44 75.69 18.48
CA GLY A 154 53.49 74.79 17.80
C GLY A 154 52.07 74.74 18.39
N PHE A 155 51.80 75.47 19.47
CA PHE A 155 50.43 75.63 19.99
C PHE A 155 49.50 76.24 18.92
N ASP A 156 48.56 75.46 18.41
CA ASP A 156 47.52 75.90 17.48
C ASP A 156 46.19 76.03 18.21
N ILE A 157 45.80 77.28 18.45
CA ILE A 157 44.58 77.62 19.15
C ILE A 157 43.31 77.10 18.44
N ASN A 158 43.37 76.82 17.14
CA ASN A 158 42.24 76.27 16.41
C ASN A 158 41.91 74.82 16.80
N ASN A 159 42.80 74.14 17.51
CA ASN A 159 42.57 72.79 18.02
C ASN A 159 41.75 72.77 19.31
N TYR A 160 41.42 73.94 19.88
CA TYR A 160 40.72 74.09 21.16
C TYR A 160 39.46 74.93 20.97
N ASP A 161 38.38 74.61 21.68
CA ASP A 161 37.11 75.38 21.65
C ASP A 161 36.69 75.91 23.02
N LYS A 162 37.39 75.48 24.09
CA LYS A 162 37.13 75.86 25.48
C LYS A 162 38.44 76.13 26.23
N PHE A 163 38.40 77.01 27.22
CA PHE A 163 39.48 77.18 28.21
C PHE A 163 38.93 77.39 29.61
N THR A 164 39.75 77.10 30.61
CA THR A 164 39.48 77.29 32.04
C THR A 164 40.58 78.13 32.66
N VAL A 165 40.23 79.05 33.57
CA VAL A 165 41.20 79.83 34.37
C VAL A 165 40.86 79.70 35.85
N ARG A 166 41.85 79.33 36.66
CA ARG A 166 41.78 79.29 38.12
C ARG A 166 42.70 80.34 38.73
N ALA A 167 42.25 80.97 39.81
CA ALA A 167 43.02 82.03 40.46
C ALA A 167 42.80 82.07 41.98
N ASN A 168 43.84 82.49 42.69
CA ASN A 168 43.81 82.85 44.11
C ASN A 168 43.68 84.36 44.28
N PHE A 169 42.90 84.78 45.27
CA PHE A 169 42.65 86.20 45.56
C PHE A 169 43.31 86.62 46.89
N TYR A 170 43.88 87.81 46.90
CA TYR A 170 44.53 88.40 48.06
C TYR A 170 44.01 89.83 48.29
N ASP A 171 43.95 90.25 49.54
CA ASP A 171 43.57 91.62 49.92
C ASP A 171 44.67 92.64 49.59
N THR A 172 44.44 93.92 49.88
CA THR A 172 45.44 94.99 49.63
C THR A 172 46.71 94.89 50.48
N ASN A 173 46.72 94.05 51.52
CA ASN A 173 47.89 93.72 52.33
C ASN A 173 48.56 92.40 51.89
N ASN A 174 48.14 91.87 50.74
CA ASN A 174 48.64 90.63 50.14
C ASN A 174 48.39 89.37 51.00
N GLN A 175 47.35 89.37 51.84
CA GLN A 175 46.90 88.20 52.58
C GLN A 175 45.83 87.42 51.79
N PRO A 176 45.86 86.08 51.79
CA PRO A 176 44.91 85.27 51.03
C PRO A 176 43.48 85.44 51.57
N ILE A 177 42.53 85.61 50.66
CA ILE A 177 41.10 85.72 50.99
C ILE A 177 40.50 84.30 51.00
N PRO A 178 39.93 83.83 52.13
CA PRO A 178 39.38 82.47 52.23
C PRO A 178 38.19 82.24 51.29
N THR A 179 38.14 81.05 50.67
CA THR A 179 37.20 80.65 49.62
C THR A 179 35.74 80.48 50.06
N ASN A 180 35.42 80.66 51.35
CA ASN A 180 34.07 80.44 51.89
C ASN A 180 33.71 81.33 53.09
N ALA A 181 34.22 82.56 53.16
CA ALA A 181 33.77 83.51 54.17
C ALA A 181 32.42 84.13 53.73
N ASP A 182 31.33 83.64 54.32
CA ASP A 182 30.02 84.29 54.34
C ASP A 182 30.15 85.66 55.02
N VAL A 183 30.37 86.71 54.22
CA VAL A 183 30.24 88.10 54.67
C VAL A 183 28.94 88.63 54.09
N GLY A 184 27.88 88.57 54.90
CA GLY A 184 26.52 88.84 54.47
C GLY A 184 26.35 90.14 53.69
N GLY A 185 25.80 90.02 52.48
CA GLY A 185 25.30 91.16 51.70
C GLY A 185 25.45 90.99 50.19
N SER A 186 24.37 90.57 49.52
CA SER A 186 24.13 90.50 48.06
C SER A 186 24.82 89.36 47.27
N ASN A 187 23.99 88.65 46.49
CA ASN A 187 24.24 87.45 45.65
C ASN A 187 25.29 87.62 44.53
N TYR A 188 26.51 88.04 44.83
CA TYR A 188 27.61 88.05 43.85
C TYR A 188 28.81 87.33 44.46
N GLY A 189 29.06 86.10 44.01
CA GLY A 189 30.21 85.30 44.41
C GLY A 189 31.54 86.02 44.16
N TRP A 190 32.55 85.68 44.98
CA TRP A 190 33.93 86.12 44.79
C TRP A 190 34.44 85.56 43.45
N GLY A 191 35.00 86.37 42.56
CA GLY A 191 35.41 85.83 41.26
C GLY A 191 36.12 86.81 40.34
N LEU A 192 36.64 86.30 39.23
CA LEU A 192 37.22 87.10 38.14
C LEU A 192 36.11 87.95 37.49
N GLY A 193 36.36 89.24 37.25
CA GLY A 193 35.36 90.17 36.69
C GLY A 193 35.19 90.02 35.18
N GLN A 194 36.29 90.20 34.45
CA GLN A 194 36.39 90.08 33.00
C GLN A 194 37.73 89.41 32.64
N ILE A 195 37.70 88.54 31.64
CA ILE A 195 38.87 87.87 31.08
C ILE A 195 38.90 88.11 29.56
N GLN A 196 40.05 88.50 29.02
CA GLN A 196 40.25 88.72 27.58
C GLN A 196 41.63 88.24 27.13
N PHE A 197 41.77 87.84 25.86
CA PHE A 197 43.05 87.48 25.25
C PHE A 197 43.49 88.51 24.21
N ALA A 198 44.80 88.79 24.17
CA ALA A 198 45.36 89.81 23.28
C ALA A 198 46.75 89.43 22.73
N LYS A 199 47.22 90.22 21.76
CA LYS A 199 48.54 90.13 21.14
C LYS A 199 49.41 91.34 21.45
N GLY A 200 50.72 91.13 21.62
CA GLY A 200 51.73 92.19 21.75
C GLY A 200 52.03 92.63 23.18
N SER A 201 52.76 93.75 23.34
CA SER A 201 53.19 94.28 24.64
C SER A 201 52.88 95.77 24.80
N GLY A 202 52.09 96.16 25.82
CA GLY A 202 51.79 97.57 26.12
C GLY A 202 50.94 97.77 27.38
N THR A 203 50.92 99.00 27.90
CA THR A 203 50.10 99.46 29.06
C THR A 203 48.77 100.08 28.60
N GLU A 204 48.20 99.57 27.51
CA GLU A 204 47.06 100.18 26.81
C GLU A 204 45.73 100.01 27.56
N ASP A 205 44.79 100.92 27.28
CA ASP A 205 43.43 100.89 27.82
C ASP A 205 42.65 99.67 27.26
N PRO A 206 42.18 98.77 28.13
CA PRO A 206 41.55 97.51 27.74
C PRO A 206 40.21 97.65 27.01
N ASP A 207 39.57 98.81 27.04
CA ASP A 207 38.30 99.02 26.32
C ASP A 207 38.48 99.59 24.90
N THR A 208 39.69 100.01 24.51
CA THR A 208 39.97 100.66 23.22
C THR A 208 41.15 100.08 22.41
N SER A 209 41.82 99.04 22.90
CA SER A 209 42.99 98.47 22.22
C SER A 209 42.63 97.71 20.92
N PRO A 210 43.35 97.97 19.79
CA PRO A 210 43.11 97.30 18.51
C PRO A 210 43.66 95.87 18.43
N ASN A 211 44.40 95.40 19.45
CA ASN A 211 45.09 94.10 19.46
C ASN A 211 44.31 92.98 20.19
N LEU A 212 43.02 93.18 20.44
CA LEU A 212 42.15 92.21 21.09
C LEU A 212 41.72 91.11 20.10
N LEU A 213 41.96 89.85 20.45
CA LEU A 213 41.72 88.70 19.57
C LEU A 213 40.32 88.08 19.74
N GLY A 214 39.42 88.79 20.41
CA GLY A 214 38.01 88.46 20.49
C GLY A 214 37.66 87.55 21.67
N ILE A 215 37.22 88.20 22.76
CA ILE A 215 36.12 87.80 23.66
C ILE A 215 36.06 88.84 24.82
N LYS A 216 34.90 89.44 25.08
CA LYS A 216 34.59 90.18 26.33
C LYS A 216 33.62 89.32 27.15
N TYR A 217 33.99 88.90 28.36
CA TYR A 217 33.02 88.37 29.33
C TYR A 217 32.88 89.30 30.55
N TYR A 218 31.66 89.40 31.06
CA TYR A 218 31.26 90.14 32.27
C TYR A 218 30.61 89.15 33.24
N ASN A 219 30.94 89.26 34.54
CA ASN A 219 30.48 88.33 35.57
C ASN A 219 28.94 88.27 35.70
N LEU A 220 28.43 87.08 36.07
CA LEU A 220 27.03 86.66 36.15
C LEU A 220 26.10 87.64 36.93
N ASP A 221 25.14 88.22 36.20
CA ASP A 221 23.68 88.14 36.42
C ASP A 221 22.93 89.43 36.02
N LYS A 222 21.99 89.28 35.08
CA LYS A 222 20.58 89.59 35.42
C LYS A 222 19.58 88.78 34.61
N ASP A 223 19.84 88.44 33.34
CA ASP A 223 18.79 87.83 32.51
C ASP A 223 19.30 86.62 31.69
N GLY A 224 19.23 85.41 32.28
CA GLY A 224 19.07 84.12 31.57
C GLY A 224 20.27 83.16 31.46
N SER A 225 20.35 82.17 32.38
CA SER A 225 20.92 80.80 32.31
C SER A 225 22.32 80.59 31.66
N GLU A 226 23.36 80.00 32.27
CA GLU A 226 23.47 78.99 33.33
C GLU A 226 24.54 79.36 34.38
N VAL A 227 24.28 78.89 35.59
CA VAL A 227 25.10 79.01 36.81
C VAL A 227 25.93 77.74 36.95
N ASN A 228 27.27 77.84 37.08
CA ASN A 228 28.08 76.77 37.67
C ASN A 228 28.56 77.23 39.06
N THR A 229 28.21 76.44 40.07
CA THR A 229 28.34 76.73 41.49
C THR A 229 29.72 76.34 42.05
N ASP A 230 30.79 76.98 41.58
CA ASP A 230 32.08 76.96 42.29
C ASP A 230 32.68 78.37 42.35
N ALA A 231 32.66 78.95 43.54
CA ALA A 231 32.93 80.36 43.80
C ALA A 231 34.39 80.82 43.59
N ASN A 232 35.23 80.08 42.85
CA ASN A 232 36.62 80.48 42.56
C ASN A 232 37.11 80.17 41.13
N ASN A 233 36.32 79.52 40.26
CA ASN A 233 36.79 79.08 38.94
C ASN A 233 35.91 79.64 37.80
N GLY A 234 36.53 80.37 36.87
CA GLY A 234 35.86 80.83 35.66
C GLY A 234 35.94 79.77 34.57
N THR A 235 34.83 79.12 34.24
CA THR A 235 34.73 78.19 33.10
C THR A 235 33.93 78.83 31.98
N VAL A 236 34.47 78.88 30.76
CA VAL A 236 33.79 79.45 29.59
C VAL A 236 33.39 78.34 28.62
N ASN A 237 32.10 78.01 28.52
CA ASN A 237 31.57 76.93 27.66
C ASN A 237 30.99 77.46 26.32
N LYS A 238 31.65 78.40 25.64
CA LYS A 238 31.17 78.94 24.35
C LYS A 238 32.26 78.85 23.29
N GLU A 239 31.89 78.49 22.05
CA GLU A 239 32.80 78.42 20.90
C GLU A 239 33.67 79.68 20.81
N ILE A 240 34.98 79.47 20.91
CA ILE A 240 35.97 80.54 20.81
C ILE A 240 36.58 80.51 19.41
N THR A 241 36.55 81.64 18.73
CA THR A 241 37.19 81.80 17.43
C THR A 241 38.28 82.86 17.54
N PHE A 242 39.53 82.43 17.68
CA PHE A 242 40.68 83.31 17.58
C PHE A 242 41.15 83.37 16.12
N THR A 243 41.47 84.56 15.63
CA THR A 243 42.06 84.74 14.30
C THR A 243 43.57 84.47 14.28
N GLU A 244 44.24 84.44 15.45
CA GLU A 244 45.67 84.16 15.61
C GLU A 244 46.05 83.78 17.08
N LYS A 245 47.29 83.31 17.32
CA LYS A 245 47.79 82.85 18.64
C LYS A 245 47.89 84.02 19.65
N PRO A 246 47.26 83.94 20.84
CA PRO A 246 47.35 84.98 21.87
C PRO A 246 48.70 84.96 22.60
N THR A 247 49.17 86.12 23.06
CA THR A 247 50.43 86.24 23.83
C THR A 247 50.23 86.77 25.24
N ARG A 248 49.01 87.20 25.59
CA ARG A 248 48.64 87.73 26.91
C ARG A 248 47.19 87.42 27.28
N ILE A 249 46.91 87.41 28.57
CA ILE A 249 45.56 87.39 29.15
C ILE A 249 45.36 88.62 30.03
N LEU A 250 44.25 89.32 29.80
CA LEU A 250 43.75 90.39 30.67
C LEU A 250 42.82 89.79 31.70
N VAL A 251 42.98 90.21 32.95
CA VAL A 251 42.10 89.83 34.03
C VAL A 251 41.68 91.07 34.81
N GLN A 252 40.38 91.19 35.06
CA GLN A 252 39.80 92.28 35.84
C GLN A 252 39.37 91.79 37.23
N ASN A 253 39.60 92.59 38.26
CA ASN A 253 39.01 92.30 39.57
C ASN A 253 37.49 92.61 39.58
N SER A 254 36.70 91.82 40.31
CA SER A 254 35.25 92.03 40.41
C SER A 254 34.82 92.84 41.64
N LYS A 255 35.71 93.06 42.62
CA LYS A 255 35.43 93.70 43.93
C LYS A 255 36.56 94.64 44.35
N ALA A 256 36.22 95.75 45.01
CA ALA A 256 37.17 96.78 45.46
C ALA A 256 38.19 96.30 46.50
N MET A 257 37.89 95.22 47.24
CA MET A 257 38.74 94.71 48.33
C MET A 257 39.83 93.73 47.87
N VAL A 258 39.79 93.30 46.60
CA VAL A 258 40.83 92.44 46.02
C VAL A 258 42.02 93.31 45.63
N GLY A 259 43.14 93.15 46.35
CA GLY A 259 44.39 93.83 46.06
C GLY A 259 45.24 93.08 45.04
N TYR A 260 45.31 91.75 45.14
CA TYR A 260 46.09 90.93 44.22
C TYR A 260 45.33 89.69 43.72
N ILE A 261 45.60 89.31 42.48
CA ILE A 261 45.13 88.10 41.80
C ILE A 261 46.37 87.32 41.36
N GLU A 262 46.40 86.04 41.72
CA GLU A 262 47.38 85.08 41.24
C GLU A 262 46.66 84.04 40.39
N ILE A 263 46.99 83.95 39.11
CA ILE A 263 46.48 82.87 38.27
C ILE A 263 47.25 81.61 38.65
N THR A 264 46.53 80.58 39.05
CA THR A 264 47.12 79.30 39.47
C THR A 264 47.06 78.27 38.36
N GLU A 265 46.09 78.37 37.45
CA GLU A 265 45.96 77.42 36.34
C GLU A 265 45.27 78.09 35.14
N ILE A 266 45.77 77.82 33.93
CA ILE A 266 45.06 78.06 32.68
C ILE A 266 45.14 76.78 31.86
N THR A 267 43.98 76.26 31.45
CA THR A 267 43.90 75.00 30.71
C THR A 267 43.11 75.22 29.43
N PHE A 268 43.68 74.85 28.28
CA PHE A 268 42.98 74.82 26.99
C PHE A 268 42.48 73.41 26.72
N HIS A 269 41.18 73.30 26.46
CA HIS A 269 40.49 72.04 26.24
C HIS A 269 40.28 71.81 24.74
N PRO A 270 40.80 70.69 24.19
CA PRO A 270 40.83 70.44 22.76
C PRO A 270 39.44 70.12 22.21
N LYS A 271 39.23 70.48 20.94
CA LYS A 271 38.03 70.15 20.18
C LYS A 271 37.88 68.64 20.09
N VAL A 272 36.73 68.12 20.52
CA VAL A 272 36.40 66.71 20.29
C VAL A 272 36.07 66.52 18.82
N GLN A 273 37.01 65.98 18.03
CA GLN A 273 36.78 65.64 16.63
C GLN A 273 36.04 64.31 16.49
N PHE A 274 35.05 64.28 15.60
CA PHE A 274 34.31 63.07 15.26
C PHE A 274 35.17 62.08 14.45
N ASN A 275 35.40 60.88 15.00
CA ASN A 275 35.94 59.74 14.25
C ASN A 275 34.78 58.85 13.75
N PRO A 276 34.55 58.74 12.43
CA PRO A 276 33.41 57.99 11.88
C PRO A 276 33.55 56.46 11.97
N ALA A 277 34.70 55.92 12.42
CA ALA A 277 35.00 54.48 12.39
C ALA A 277 34.76 53.74 13.73
N GLU A 278 34.39 54.46 14.79
CA GLU A 278 34.28 53.90 16.14
C GLU A 278 32.96 54.29 16.82
N ASP A 279 32.57 53.53 17.83
CA ASP A 279 31.42 53.86 18.68
C ASP A 279 31.68 55.19 19.40
N VAL A 280 30.67 56.06 19.46
CA VAL A 280 30.80 57.39 20.08
C VAL A 280 29.95 57.44 21.34
N THR A 281 30.59 57.61 22.50
CA THR A 281 29.89 57.84 23.77
C THR A 281 29.83 59.34 24.08
N LEU A 282 28.62 59.86 24.31
CA LEU A 282 28.40 61.25 24.72
C LEU A 282 28.66 61.42 26.22
N SER A 283 29.24 62.55 26.59
CA SER A 283 29.33 62.97 27.99
C SER A 283 27.95 63.38 28.51
N VAL A 284 27.53 62.81 29.63
CA VAL A 284 26.19 63.00 30.23
C VAL A 284 26.24 63.56 31.66
N ALA A 285 27.33 64.27 31.99
CA ALA A 285 27.50 64.87 33.32
C ALA A 285 26.29 65.74 33.70
N ASN A 286 25.74 65.50 34.90
CA ASN A 286 24.57 66.19 35.47
C ASN A 286 23.20 65.94 34.80
N MET A 287 23.04 64.88 34.01
CA MET A 287 21.75 64.51 33.41
C MET A 287 20.89 63.65 34.35
N GLY A 288 20.31 64.29 35.38
CA GLY A 288 19.36 63.63 36.28
C GLY A 288 18.35 64.59 36.92
N GLY A 289 17.16 64.09 37.24
CA GLY A 289 16.05 64.91 37.71
C GLY A 289 14.98 64.13 38.46
N ALA A 290 14.28 64.83 39.36
CA ALA A 290 13.14 64.27 40.07
C ALA A 290 11.95 64.08 39.11
N HIS A 291 11.25 62.96 39.23
CA HIS A 291 10.04 62.65 38.48
C HIS A 291 8.86 62.59 39.44
N ALA A 292 7.92 63.54 39.30
CA ALA A 292 6.80 63.69 40.23
C ALA A 292 5.67 62.66 40.01
N SER A 293 5.50 62.14 38.79
CA SER A 293 4.44 61.18 38.40
C SER A 293 4.81 60.40 37.12
N ASN A 294 4.04 59.35 36.80
CA ASN A 294 4.18 58.60 35.54
C ASN A 294 4.09 59.52 34.31
N TYR A 295 4.90 59.24 33.30
CA TYR A 295 4.95 59.96 32.01
C TYR A 295 5.30 61.46 32.12
N PHE A 296 5.88 61.89 33.25
CA PHE A 296 6.42 63.24 33.35
C PHE A 296 7.77 63.32 32.62
N TRP A 297 7.89 64.27 31.69
CA TRP A 297 9.07 64.46 30.86
C TRP A 297 10.07 65.40 31.50
N ASN A 298 11.30 64.92 31.71
CA ASN A 298 12.45 65.75 31.99
C ASN A 298 13.31 65.88 30.73
N PHE A 299 13.79 67.09 30.46
CA PHE A 299 14.56 67.40 29.27
C PHE A 299 15.95 67.87 29.66
N TYR A 300 16.95 67.12 29.22
CA TYR A 300 18.35 67.38 29.50
C TYR A 300 19.05 67.93 28.26
N PRO A 301 19.95 68.91 28.38
CA PRO A 301 20.73 69.38 27.26
C PRO A 301 21.62 68.26 26.71
N LEU A 302 21.83 68.26 25.39
CA LEU A 302 22.74 67.35 24.69
C LEU A 302 23.70 68.15 23.82
N THR A 303 24.96 67.73 23.81
CA THR A 303 25.98 68.28 22.94
C THR A 303 26.64 67.15 22.16
N PHE A 304 26.79 67.34 20.86
CA PHE A 304 27.42 66.39 19.96
C PHE A 304 28.78 66.91 19.48
N PRO A 305 29.77 66.03 19.27
CA PRO A 305 31.04 66.41 18.65
C PRO A 305 30.84 67.08 17.28
N ALA A 306 31.76 67.98 16.91
CA ALA A 306 31.71 68.64 15.61
C ALA A 306 31.83 67.61 14.47
N GLY A 307 30.93 67.67 13.49
CA GLY A 307 30.89 66.74 12.35
C GLY A 307 30.15 65.42 12.62
N PHE A 308 29.52 65.25 13.78
CA PHE A 308 28.73 64.06 14.11
C PHE A 308 27.61 63.82 13.08
N ASN A 309 27.56 62.60 12.52
CA ASN A 309 26.56 62.20 11.53
C ASN A 309 25.85 60.91 11.96
N PHE A 310 24.54 61.00 12.21
CA PHE A 310 23.71 59.86 12.60
C PHE A 310 23.67 58.74 11.56
N ALA A 311 23.92 59.05 10.27
CA ALA A 311 23.93 58.04 9.21
C ALA A 311 25.10 57.05 9.29
N HIS A 312 26.12 57.31 10.12
CA HIS A 312 27.25 56.40 10.32
C HIS A 312 27.01 55.36 11.43
N PHE A 313 25.88 55.47 12.13
CA PHE A 313 25.54 54.60 13.25
C PHE A 313 24.26 53.84 12.96
N ASP A 314 24.27 52.54 13.23
CA ASP A 314 23.09 51.69 13.05
C ASP A 314 22.28 51.55 14.35
N SER A 315 22.85 51.94 15.49
CA SER A 315 22.13 51.92 16.76
C SER A 315 22.75 52.87 17.78
N PHE A 316 22.05 53.10 18.89
CA PHE A 316 22.64 53.67 20.09
C PHE A 316 22.06 53.00 21.33
N THR A 317 22.80 53.08 22.43
CA THR A 317 22.46 52.56 23.75
C THR A 317 22.43 53.69 24.77
N VAL A 318 21.41 53.72 25.62
CA VAL A 318 21.33 54.61 26.80
C VAL A 318 21.39 53.77 28.05
N LYS A 319 22.29 54.12 28.98
CA LYS A 319 22.35 53.52 30.32
C LYS A 319 21.84 54.51 31.35
N ALA A 320 21.05 54.03 32.30
CA ALA A 320 20.47 54.83 33.35
C ALA A 320 20.36 54.07 34.67
N LYS A 321 20.38 54.81 35.78
CA LYS A 321 20.06 54.34 37.13
C LYS A 321 18.72 54.91 37.58
N PHE A 322 17.95 54.12 38.32
CA PHE A 322 16.64 54.48 38.83
C PHE A 322 16.64 54.48 40.35
N TYR A 323 16.01 55.50 40.94
CA TYR A 323 15.91 55.61 42.39
C TYR A 323 14.45 55.80 42.81
N SER A 324 14.08 55.16 43.93
CA SER A 324 12.73 55.28 44.51
C SER A 324 12.53 56.56 45.31
N ASP A 325 13.57 57.36 45.48
CA ASP A 325 13.57 58.63 46.21
C ASP A 325 14.30 59.72 45.42
N THR A 326 13.95 60.98 45.65
CA THR A 326 14.55 62.13 44.97
C THR A 326 15.98 62.45 45.44
N GLY A 327 16.45 61.80 46.53
CA GLY A 327 17.77 62.00 47.11
C GLY A 327 18.84 61.03 46.60
N LYS A 328 18.51 60.16 45.63
CA LYS A 328 19.39 59.11 45.09
C LYS A 328 19.92 58.12 46.15
N THR A 329 19.16 57.88 47.21
CA THR A 329 19.64 57.04 48.32
C THR A 329 19.35 55.55 48.14
N THR A 330 18.30 55.20 47.41
CA THR A 330 17.88 53.81 47.17
C THR A 330 17.75 53.54 45.67
N GLU A 331 18.76 52.89 45.10
CA GLU A 331 18.73 52.40 43.70
C GLU A 331 17.77 51.20 43.60
N ILE A 332 16.88 51.19 42.61
CA ILE A 332 15.87 50.13 42.41
C ILE A 332 16.17 49.30 41.15
N ALA A 333 15.87 48.00 41.22
CA ALA A 333 16.18 47.03 40.17
C ALA A 333 15.47 47.32 38.84
N SER A 334 16.15 47.00 37.74
CA SER A 334 15.93 47.55 36.41
C SER A 334 14.74 47.00 35.60
N ASN A 335 14.00 46.03 36.15
CA ASN A 335 12.75 45.53 35.54
C ASN A 335 11.55 46.48 35.73
N THR A 336 11.75 47.66 36.32
CA THR A 336 10.75 48.72 36.48
C THR A 336 10.99 49.92 35.55
N GLY A 337 11.89 49.80 34.56
CA GLY A 337 12.61 50.92 33.95
C GLY A 337 12.08 51.50 32.63
N LEU A 338 12.18 52.84 32.54
CA LEU A 338 11.97 53.76 31.40
C LEU A 338 10.66 53.63 30.59
N GLY A 339 9.86 54.69 30.62
CA GLY A 339 8.64 54.76 29.80
C GLY A 339 8.95 55.10 28.34
N GLN A 340 9.53 56.28 28.10
CA GLN A 340 9.88 56.74 26.75
C GLN A 340 11.10 57.67 26.78
N ILE A 341 11.90 57.61 25.72
CA ILE A 341 13.02 58.53 25.45
C ILE A 341 12.79 59.21 24.08
N ARG A 342 13.11 60.51 23.98
CA ARG A 342 12.94 61.31 22.75
C ARG A 342 14.08 62.30 22.55
N PHE A 343 14.43 62.56 21.29
CA PHE A 343 15.30 63.68 20.91
C PHE A 343 14.49 64.90 20.47
N ALA A 344 14.95 66.11 20.79
CA ALA A 344 14.25 67.35 20.49
C ALA A 344 15.19 68.46 19.96
N SER A 345 14.62 69.43 19.23
CA SER A 345 15.28 70.71 18.92
C SER A 345 14.48 71.91 19.43
N GLY A 346 15.20 72.91 19.95
CA GLY A 346 14.63 74.20 20.36
C GLY A 346 14.52 74.42 21.88
N THR A 347 14.25 75.67 22.27
CA THR A 347 14.31 76.19 23.65
C THR A 347 12.97 76.17 24.42
N GLY A 348 11.87 75.72 23.80
CA GLY A 348 10.54 75.72 24.44
C GLY A 348 10.34 74.60 25.47
N ASN A 349 9.69 74.90 26.60
CA ASN A 349 9.13 73.90 27.52
C ASN A 349 7.80 73.38 26.94
N ALA A 350 7.85 72.35 26.11
CA ALA A 350 6.63 71.70 25.64
C ALA A 350 6.10 70.74 26.73
N GLN A 351 5.11 71.19 27.51
CA GLN A 351 4.18 70.27 28.18
C GLN A 351 3.29 69.62 27.10
N MET A 352 2.93 68.35 27.27
CA MET A 352 2.11 67.61 26.30
C MET A 352 0.72 68.26 26.15
N GLY A 353 0.55 69.04 25.08
CA GLY A 353 -0.69 69.69 24.70
C GLY A 353 -0.41 70.86 23.75
N ASP A 354 -0.39 70.55 22.44
CA ASP A 354 -0.46 71.43 21.26
C ASP A 354 0.72 71.26 20.28
N GLY A 355 0.42 70.66 19.11
CA GLY A 355 1.13 70.82 17.84
C GLY A 355 2.55 70.23 17.69
N ASP A 356 2.69 69.24 16.81
CA ASP A 356 3.91 68.49 16.40
C ASP A 356 5.07 69.31 15.76
N SER A 357 5.46 70.47 16.30
CA SER A 357 6.42 71.37 15.60
C SER A 357 7.81 71.53 16.22
N ALA A 358 8.16 70.86 17.33
CA ALA A 358 9.49 70.97 17.99
C ALA A 358 10.22 69.62 18.21
N TRP A 359 9.66 68.51 17.73
CA TRP A 359 10.22 67.17 17.91
C TRP A 359 10.87 66.69 16.63
N ILE A 360 12.16 66.40 16.67
CA ILE A 360 12.85 65.80 15.53
C ILE A 360 12.69 64.29 15.64
N GLY A 361 11.62 63.76 15.04
CA GLY A 361 11.71 62.53 14.27
C GLY A 361 11.86 61.17 14.95
N ALA A 362 11.89 61.02 16.29
CA ALA A 362 11.81 59.67 16.87
C ALA A 362 11.23 59.58 18.30
N VAL A 363 10.21 58.72 18.45
CA VAL A 363 9.62 58.30 19.73
C VAL A 363 10.06 56.87 20.00
N PHE A 364 10.73 56.64 21.14
CA PHE A 364 11.20 55.30 21.51
C PHE A 364 10.53 54.80 22.79
N TYR A 365 9.98 53.59 22.72
CA TYR A 365 9.33 52.85 23.80
C TYR A 365 10.19 51.65 24.18
N ASN A 366 10.21 51.23 25.45
CA ASN A 366 10.53 49.84 25.79
C ASN A 366 9.34 49.14 26.49
N LEU A 367 8.66 48.26 25.72
CA LEU A 367 8.30 46.86 26.02
C LEU A 367 7.72 46.49 27.40
N ASN A 368 6.54 45.89 27.61
CA ASN A 368 5.22 45.72 26.98
C ASN A 368 4.28 45.33 28.16
N GLU A 369 2.96 45.46 28.02
CA GLU A 369 2.11 44.32 28.43
C GLU A 369 1.39 43.67 27.22
N ASP A 370 1.43 44.25 25.99
CA ASP A 370 0.58 43.76 24.89
C ASP A 370 1.21 43.77 23.46
N GLY A 371 2.54 43.63 23.34
CA GLY A 371 3.21 43.27 22.08
C GLY A 371 3.66 44.46 21.21
N ARG A 372 4.90 44.53 20.71
CA ARG A 372 5.73 43.45 20.15
C ARG A 372 7.24 43.77 20.32
N THR A 373 7.92 42.90 21.09
CA THR A 373 9.35 42.49 21.15
C THR A 373 10.53 43.47 21.08
N PHE A 374 11.43 43.35 22.07
CA PHE A 374 12.91 43.45 22.03
C PHE A 374 13.48 42.86 23.34
N GLU A 375 13.88 41.59 23.38
CA GLU A 375 14.67 41.09 24.52
C GLU A 375 16.15 41.48 24.29
N THR A 376 16.63 42.51 24.98
CA THR A 376 18.07 42.64 25.27
C THR A 376 18.33 41.98 26.63
N PRO A 377 19.46 41.26 26.82
CA PRO A 377 19.74 40.55 28.08
C PRO A 377 19.95 41.46 29.29
N ASN A 378 20.15 42.77 29.07
CA ASN A 378 20.45 43.75 30.10
C ASN A 378 19.32 44.80 30.17
N PRO A 379 18.50 44.84 31.24
CA PRO A 379 17.38 45.76 31.36
C PRO A 379 17.79 47.24 31.54
N ASN A 380 19.09 47.51 31.73
CA ASN A 380 19.68 48.85 31.82
C ASN A 380 20.11 49.44 30.46
N GLU A 381 19.92 48.70 29.37
CA GLU A 381 20.41 49.04 28.04
C GLU A 381 19.27 48.93 27.02
N GLY A 382 18.83 50.07 26.48
CA GLY A 382 17.93 50.10 25.33
C GLY A 382 18.71 50.29 24.03
N THR A 383 18.70 49.30 23.13
CA THR A 383 19.33 49.39 21.80
C THR A 383 18.28 49.72 20.73
N ILE A 384 18.51 50.78 19.94
CA ILE A 384 17.55 51.29 18.95
C ILE A 384 17.96 50.96 17.51
N ARG A 385 17.01 50.70 16.59
CA ARG A 385 17.28 50.32 15.19
C ARG A 385 17.75 51.51 14.31
N ALA A 386 18.59 51.19 13.31
CA ALA A 386 19.15 52.13 12.33
C ALA A 386 18.09 52.97 11.60
N THR A 387 16.91 52.39 11.36
CA THR A 387 15.80 53.04 10.66
C THR A 387 15.23 54.26 11.39
N ASP A 388 15.37 54.33 12.70
CA ASP A 388 14.86 55.45 13.49
C ASP A 388 15.93 56.52 13.73
N LEU A 389 17.22 56.17 13.83
CA LEU A 389 18.31 57.15 13.74
C LEU A 389 18.30 57.88 12.39
N ALA A 390 17.99 57.15 11.31
CA ALA A 390 17.90 57.73 9.96
C ALA A 390 16.81 58.82 9.81
N ARG A 391 15.87 58.93 10.76
CA ARG A 391 14.84 59.99 10.79
C ARG A 391 15.34 61.31 11.42
N LEU A 392 16.48 61.30 12.10
CA LEU A 392 17.11 62.50 12.67
C LEU A 392 17.87 63.25 11.58
N THR A 393 17.16 64.11 10.85
CA THR A 393 17.72 64.95 9.78
C THR A 393 18.41 66.22 10.28
N GLN A 394 18.38 66.47 11.59
CA GLN A 394 19.04 67.59 12.28
C GLN A 394 19.65 67.11 13.60
N ILE A 395 20.74 67.74 14.05
CA ILE A 395 21.38 67.44 15.34
C ILE A 395 20.44 67.87 16.47
N PRO A 396 19.97 66.94 17.33
CA PRO A 396 19.14 67.30 18.46
C PRO A 396 19.95 68.01 19.54
N THR A 397 19.29 68.89 20.28
CA THR A 397 19.94 69.70 21.33
C THR A 397 19.53 69.27 22.74
N ARG A 398 18.56 68.37 22.86
CA ARG A 398 18.03 67.89 24.15
C ARG A 398 17.60 66.43 24.09
N LEU A 399 17.73 65.72 25.21
CA LEU A 399 17.16 64.40 25.47
C LEU A 399 15.96 64.53 26.41
N GLY A 400 14.78 64.11 25.95
CA GLY A 400 13.62 63.90 26.79
C GLY A 400 13.60 62.49 27.36
N VAL A 401 13.35 62.36 28.66
CA VAL A 401 13.20 61.07 29.34
C VAL A 401 11.95 61.10 30.22
N CYS A 402 11.16 60.03 30.23
CA CYS A 402 10.04 59.85 31.15
C CYS A 402 10.03 58.44 31.77
N ASN A 403 9.45 58.32 32.98
CA ASN A 403 9.21 57.04 33.64
C ASN A 403 7.83 56.46 33.25
N SER A 404 7.67 55.14 33.34
CA SER A 404 6.38 54.43 33.16
C SER A 404 5.81 53.91 34.47
N LYS A 405 6.53 54.03 35.60
CA LYS A 405 6.18 53.45 36.90
C LYS A 405 6.23 54.49 38.01
N THR A 406 5.26 54.45 38.91
CA THR A 406 5.04 55.47 39.96
C THR A 406 6.11 55.44 41.04
N GLU A 407 6.82 54.33 41.12
CA GLU A 407 7.86 54.00 42.08
C GLU A 407 9.18 54.71 41.75
N VAL A 408 9.42 55.05 40.48
CA VAL A 408 10.61 55.78 40.04
C VAL A 408 10.44 57.26 40.37
N LYS A 409 11.24 57.78 41.31
CA LYS A 409 11.23 59.20 41.72
C LYS A 409 12.41 60.00 41.20
N TYR A 410 13.49 59.35 40.77
CA TYR A 410 14.64 59.99 40.14
C TYR A 410 15.24 59.08 39.07
N ILE A 411 15.65 59.67 37.94
CA ILE A 411 16.38 58.99 36.87
C ILE A 411 17.73 59.69 36.69
N GLU A 412 18.80 58.92 36.61
CA GLU A 412 20.15 59.39 36.31
C GLU A 412 20.66 58.71 35.04
N ILE A 413 20.90 59.47 33.98
CA ILE A 413 21.50 58.94 32.75
C ILE A 413 23.01 58.86 32.96
N THR A 414 23.56 57.65 32.82
CA THR A 414 24.98 57.38 33.10
C THR A 414 25.82 57.31 31.83
N SER A 415 25.25 56.93 30.68
CA SER A 415 25.93 57.03 29.39
C SER A 415 24.95 56.99 28.21
N ILE A 416 25.34 57.60 27.09
CA ILE A 416 24.68 57.44 25.79
C ILE A 416 25.75 57.10 24.76
N THR A 417 25.66 55.94 24.10
CA THR A 417 26.68 55.45 23.16
C THR A 417 26.07 55.12 21.81
N PHE A 418 26.58 55.68 20.73
CA PHE A 418 26.20 55.39 19.34
C PHE A 418 27.13 54.32 18.76
N HIS A 419 26.56 53.30 18.11
CA HIS A 419 27.30 52.12 17.64
C HIS A 419 27.40 52.06 16.12
N VAL A 420 28.62 51.81 15.62
CA VAL A 420 28.86 51.60 14.19
C VAL A 420 28.33 50.24 13.72
N PRO A 421 27.99 50.06 12.42
CA PRO A 421 27.51 48.79 11.88
C PRO A 421 28.51 47.63 12.10
N VAL A 422 28.06 46.49 12.64
CA VAL A 422 28.90 45.28 12.74
C VAL A 422 28.65 44.35 11.55
N THR A 423 29.67 44.15 10.71
CA THR A 423 29.66 43.11 9.67
C THR A 423 30.05 41.76 10.27
N SER A 424 29.18 40.75 10.14
CA SER A 424 29.46 39.38 10.63
C SER A 424 30.67 38.78 9.91
N ALA A 425 31.56 38.11 10.66
CA ALA A 425 32.68 37.39 10.09
C ALA A 425 32.19 36.23 9.20
N VAL A 426 32.95 35.90 8.15
CA VAL A 426 32.69 34.74 7.28
C VAL A 426 33.82 33.73 7.43
N ILE A 427 33.48 32.44 7.41
CA ILE A 427 34.46 31.35 7.46
C ILE A 427 34.48 30.60 6.12
N SER A 428 35.63 30.05 5.76
CA SER A 428 35.79 29.19 4.58
C SER A 428 36.82 28.09 4.85
N PRO A 429 36.50 26.81 4.55
CA PRO A 429 35.24 26.34 3.99
C PRO A 429 34.11 26.25 5.04
N THR A 430 32.86 26.09 4.59
CA THR A 430 31.69 25.82 5.46
C THR A 430 31.32 24.34 5.52
N THR A 431 31.98 23.50 4.73
CA THR A 431 31.92 22.04 4.82
C THR A 431 33.31 21.45 4.60
N ALA A 432 33.61 20.33 5.25
CA ALA A 432 34.83 19.57 5.01
C ALA A 432 34.60 18.06 5.29
N ALA A 433 35.46 17.22 4.75
CA ALA A 433 35.43 15.78 4.98
C ALA A 433 36.70 15.35 5.72
N PHE A 434 36.54 14.44 6.67
CA PHE A 434 37.62 13.79 7.39
C PHE A 434 37.45 12.28 7.29
N ASP A 435 38.47 11.57 6.86
CA ASP A 435 38.43 10.12 6.80
C ASP A 435 39.36 9.54 7.87
N LYS A 436 38.86 8.59 8.67
CA LYS A 436 39.61 7.95 9.76
C LYS A 436 40.71 7.00 9.27
N TYR A 437 40.66 6.53 8.03
CA TYR A 437 41.68 5.65 7.49
C TYR A 437 43.00 6.42 7.31
N THR A 438 44.03 6.05 8.08
CA THR A 438 45.29 6.80 8.17
C THR A 438 46.04 6.96 6.84
N SER A 439 45.76 6.11 5.85
CA SER A 439 46.35 6.19 4.51
C SER A 439 45.46 6.93 3.49
N ASN A 440 44.27 7.37 3.89
CA ASN A 440 43.42 8.22 3.06
C ASN A 440 43.99 9.66 3.00
N SER A 441 43.88 10.31 1.84
CA SER A 441 44.33 11.68 1.63
C SER A 441 43.57 12.75 2.45
N ASN A 442 42.45 12.37 3.07
CA ASN A 442 41.63 13.19 3.97
C ASN A 442 41.91 12.94 5.47
N TYR A 443 42.84 12.04 5.83
CA TYR A 443 43.35 11.93 7.21
C TYR A 443 44.37 13.04 7.51
N LYS A 444 43.91 14.28 7.58
CA LYS A 444 44.74 15.48 7.79
C LYS A 444 43.98 16.58 8.51
N ASP A 445 44.72 17.57 9.03
CA ASP A 445 44.15 18.74 9.68
C ASP A 445 43.30 19.55 8.70
N ILE A 446 42.26 20.20 9.21
CA ILE A 446 41.33 21.01 8.40
C ILE A 446 41.55 22.49 8.70
N PRO A 447 42.15 23.26 7.78
CA PRO A 447 42.26 24.71 7.92
C PRO A 447 40.93 25.38 7.57
N VAL A 448 40.51 26.31 8.42
CA VAL A 448 39.32 27.15 8.27
C VAL A 448 39.78 28.60 8.35
N SER A 449 39.70 29.30 7.23
CA SER A 449 40.02 30.72 7.12
C SER A 449 38.85 31.56 7.61
N ILE A 450 39.15 32.58 8.41
CA ILE A 450 38.21 33.57 8.90
C ILE A 450 38.48 34.89 8.17
N ASN A 451 37.45 35.51 7.62
CA ASN A 451 37.49 36.89 7.15
C ASN A 451 36.59 37.73 8.06
N TYR A 452 37.21 38.63 8.83
CA TYR A 452 36.55 39.53 9.78
C TYR A 452 35.85 40.73 9.11
N ASN A 453 35.84 40.81 7.77
CA ASN A 453 35.13 41.83 6.99
C ASN A 453 35.45 43.28 7.40
N GLY A 454 36.72 43.56 7.73
CA GLY A 454 37.20 44.89 8.10
C GLY A 454 36.89 45.31 9.54
N ASN A 455 36.26 44.47 10.37
CA ASN A 455 35.95 44.79 11.75
C ASN A 455 37.15 44.51 12.68
N ALA A 456 37.99 45.53 12.89
CA ALA A 456 39.22 45.42 13.70
C ALA A 456 38.97 45.05 15.18
N ALA A 457 37.73 45.20 15.68
CA ALA A 457 37.34 44.85 17.04
C ALA A 457 36.65 43.47 17.15
N ASN A 458 36.53 42.72 16.04
CA ASN A 458 35.96 41.37 16.05
C ASN A 458 37.05 40.30 16.18
N SER A 459 36.82 39.29 17.00
CA SER A 459 37.76 38.19 17.28
C SER A 459 37.00 36.87 17.43
N LEU A 460 37.69 35.74 17.26
CA LEU A 460 37.12 34.41 17.53
C LEU A 460 37.15 34.16 19.05
N SER A 461 35.99 33.96 19.66
CA SER A 461 35.86 33.72 21.10
C SER A 461 35.96 32.24 21.46
N SER A 462 35.28 31.35 20.71
CA SER A 462 35.32 29.91 20.98
C SER A 462 34.88 29.10 19.75
N ILE A 463 35.16 27.79 19.78
CA ILE A 463 34.59 26.80 18.85
C ILE A 463 33.82 25.78 19.68
N ARG A 464 32.60 25.43 19.27
CA ARG A 464 31.74 24.47 19.96
C ARG A 464 31.36 23.30 19.06
N ASN A 465 31.26 22.10 19.62
CA ASN A 465 30.57 20.96 19.01
C ASN A 465 29.28 20.71 19.80
N GLY A 466 28.14 21.12 19.25
CA GLY A 466 26.89 21.20 20.01
C GLY A 466 26.99 22.16 21.21
N ALA A 467 26.71 21.65 22.41
CA ALA A 467 26.79 22.43 23.65
C ALA A 467 28.21 22.52 24.25
N THR A 468 29.15 21.69 23.78
CA THR A 468 30.50 21.56 24.35
C THR A 468 31.48 22.50 23.65
N THR A 469 32.18 23.34 24.42
CA THR A 469 33.30 24.14 23.93
C THR A 469 34.53 23.25 23.72
N LEU A 470 35.22 23.42 22.59
CA LEU A 470 36.46 22.70 22.29
C LEU A 470 37.62 23.33 23.06
N GLU A 471 38.47 22.46 23.62
CA GLU A 471 39.75 22.84 24.19
C GLU A 471 40.77 23.27 23.12
N LEU A 472 41.70 24.16 23.46
CA LEU A 472 42.82 24.56 22.59
C LEU A 472 43.76 23.40 22.22
N SER A 473 43.66 22.25 22.88
CA SER A 473 44.35 21.04 22.43
C SER A 473 43.79 20.50 21.11
N ASN A 474 42.54 20.80 20.78
CA ASN A 474 41.78 20.20 19.66
C ASN A 474 41.83 21.05 18.37
N TYR A 475 42.26 22.30 18.47
CA TYR A 475 42.44 23.19 17.33
C TYR A 475 43.58 24.20 17.62
N THR A 476 44.10 24.85 16.58
CA THR A 476 45.03 25.97 16.75
C THR A 476 44.50 27.21 16.04
N VAL A 477 44.81 28.39 16.56
CA VAL A 477 44.49 29.68 15.93
C VAL A 477 45.81 30.38 15.58
N SER A 478 45.99 30.74 14.31
CA SER A 478 47.15 31.50 13.85
C SER A 478 46.67 32.60 12.89
N GLY A 479 46.76 33.86 13.34
CA GLY A 479 46.20 34.99 12.62
C GLY A 479 44.71 34.80 12.34
N SER A 480 44.32 34.85 11.08
CA SER A 480 42.94 34.65 10.64
C SER A 480 42.62 33.21 10.22
N THR A 481 43.41 32.21 10.62
CA THR A 481 43.18 30.80 10.28
C THR A 481 43.06 29.95 11.54
N VAL A 482 41.99 29.16 11.60
CA VAL A 482 41.81 28.08 12.58
C VAL A 482 42.17 26.76 11.93
N THR A 483 42.96 25.94 12.59
CA THR A 483 43.23 24.57 12.14
C THR A 483 42.60 23.59 13.10
N LEU A 484 41.57 22.87 12.65
CA LEU A 484 40.98 21.76 13.38
C LEU A 484 41.92 20.55 13.26
N LYS A 485 42.40 20.03 14.38
CA LYS A 485 43.42 18.98 14.38
C LYS A 485 42.83 17.62 14.01
N LYS A 486 43.53 16.85 13.18
CA LYS A 486 43.16 15.49 12.79
C LYS A 486 43.04 14.55 14.00
N GLU A 487 43.83 14.76 15.04
CA GLU A 487 43.76 13.96 16.27
C GLU A 487 42.40 14.11 16.94
N TYR A 488 41.85 15.33 16.99
CA TYR A 488 40.49 15.57 17.50
C TYR A 488 39.44 14.97 16.56
N LEU A 489 39.56 15.21 15.25
CA LEU A 489 38.60 14.70 14.27
C LEU A 489 38.52 13.17 14.24
N ALA A 490 39.65 12.48 14.50
CA ALA A 490 39.70 11.02 14.62
C ALA A 490 38.93 10.47 15.85
N THR A 491 38.70 11.28 16.87
CA THR A 491 37.89 10.89 18.04
C THR A 491 36.38 10.97 17.80
N LEU A 492 35.94 11.71 16.78
CA LEU A 492 34.51 11.88 16.48
C LEU A 492 33.89 10.58 15.95
N GLY A 493 32.59 10.38 16.18
CA GLY A 493 31.84 9.27 15.58
C GLY A 493 31.71 9.42 14.05
N LEU A 494 31.32 8.35 13.34
CA LEU A 494 31.03 8.45 11.90
C LEU A 494 29.79 9.33 11.65
N GLY A 495 29.76 10.03 10.53
CA GLY A 495 28.67 10.94 10.13
C GLY A 495 29.02 12.42 10.26
N ASP A 496 28.00 13.27 10.19
CA ASP A 496 28.16 14.73 10.16
C ASP A 496 28.25 15.33 11.57
N HIS A 497 29.24 16.21 11.76
CA HIS A 497 29.46 16.98 12.99
C HIS A 497 29.45 18.47 12.69
N ILE A 498 28.61 19.24 13.38
CA ILE A 498 28.49 20.68 13.19
C ILE A 498 29.31 21.41 14.25
N LEU A 499 30.37 22.08 13.81
CA LEU A 499 31.20 22.92 14.68
C LEU A 499 30.81 24.39 14.52
N THR A 500 30.52 25.05 15.64
CA THR A 500 30.08 26.45 15.71
C THR A 500 31.22 27.35 16.18
N PHE A 501 31.65 28.26 15.31
CA PHE A 501 32.61 29.32 15.55
C PHE A 501 31.87 30.53 16.12
N VAL A 502 32.18 30.88 17.37
CA VAL A 502 31.57 31.98 18.11
C VAL A 502 32.50 33.19 18.08
N PHE A 503 31.99 34.34 17.65
CA PHE A 503 32.75 35.58 17.52
C PHE A 503 32.38 36.58 18.61
N SER A 504 33.33 37.47 18.95
CA SER A 504 33.10 38.52 19.95
C SER A 504 32.09 39.57 19.48
N LYS A 505 31.90 39.71 18.15
CA LYS A 505 30.90 40.59 17.52
C LYS A 505 30.30 39.92 16.27
N GLY A 506 29.03 40.20 15.99
CA GLY A 506 28.30 39.63 14.85
C GLY A 506 27.90 38.17 15.02
N ASP A 507 27.33 37.55 13.98
CA ASP A 507 26.74 36.22 14.08
C ASP A 507 27.81 35.11 14.11
N SER A 508 27.55 34.06 14.90
CA SER A 508 28.31 32.80 14.85
C SER A 508 28.26 32.17 13.45
N LYS A 509 29.25 31.33 13.13
CA LYS A 509 29.33 30.59 11.86
C LYS A 509 29.53 29.11 12.12
N THR A 510 29.05 28.27 11.21
CA THR A 510 29.14 26.82 11.35
C THR A 510 29.91 26.19 10.19
N ILE A 511 30.71 25.19 10.50
CA ILE A 511 31.28 24.26 9.53
C ILE A 511 30.74 22.86 9.80
N THR A 512 30.30 22.17 8.76
CA THR A 512 29.91 20.75 8.85
C THR A 512 31.10 19.87 8.46
N ILE A 513 31.51 18.98 9.36
CA ILE A 513 32.56 17.98 9.11
C ILE A 513 31.92 16.61 8.93
N THR A 514 32.02 16.03 7.74
CA THR A 514 31.58 14.66 7.48
C THR A 514 32.73 13.70 7.80
N VAL A 515 32.55 12.86 8.81
CA VAL A 515 33.53 11.86 9.25
C VAL A 515 33.21 10.50 8.65
N THR A 516 34.10 9.98 7.81
CA THR A 516 34.01 8.63 7.21
C THR A 516 35.14 7.73 7.69
N ASP A 517 35.04 6.44 7.42
CA ASP A 517 36.16 5.50 7.57
C ASP A 517 36.22 4.63 6.31
N SER A 518 37.19 4.94 5.44
CA SER A 518 37.36 4.28 4.14
C SER A 518 38.31 3.08 4.17
N LEU A 519 38.62 2.55 5.36
CA LEU A 519 39.47 1.38 5.53
C LEU A 519 39.02 0.27 4.54
N PRO A 520 39.86 -0.15 3.58
CA PRO A 520 39.42 -1.06 2.51
C PRO A 520 39.04 -2.42 3.09
N THR A 521 37.76 -2.80 3.12
CA THR A 521 37.35 -4.13 3.60
C THR A 521 37.78 -5.23 2.62
N GLY A 522 37.99 -6.46 3.10
CA GLY A 522 38.14 -7.62 2.22
C GLY A 522 36.94 -7.73 1.27
N ASP A 523 37.18 -8.09 0.01
CA ASP A 523 36.15 -8.11 -1.04
C ASP A 523 36.09 -9.46 -1.76
N ILE A 524 34.94 -9.77 -2.35
CA ILE A 524 34.71 -11.01 -3.11
C ILE A 524 34.07 -10.73 -4.47
N PHE A 525 34.39 -11.55 -5.48
CA PHE A 525 33.73 -11.49 -6.78
C PHE A 525 33.64 -12.88 -7.42
N PRO A 526 32.49 -13.27 -7.99
CA PRO A 526 31.24 -12.52 -8.06
C PRO A 526 30.47 -12.51 -6.72
N VAL A 527 29.53 -11.57 -6.56
CA VAL A 527 28.60 -11.51 -5.39
C VAL A 527 27.26 -12.21 -5.65
N THR A 528 27.06 -12.69 -6.87
CA THR A 528 25.96 -13.57 -7.24
C THR A 528 26.44 -14.66 -8.18
N ALA A 529 25.86 -15.85 -8.06
CA ALA A 529 26.11 -16.95 -8.98
C ALA A 529 24.86 -17.84 -9.08
N THR A 530 24.76 -18.63 -10.13
CA THR A 530 23.67 -19.61 -10.31
C THR A 530 24.25 -21.01 -10.22
N PHE A 531 23.57 -21.89 -9.49
CA PHE A 531 23.86 -23.31 -9.47
C PHE A 531 22.63 -24.08 -9.96
N ASP A 532 22.78 -24.88 -11.00
CA ASP A 532 21.72 -25.77 -11.48
C ASP A 532 21.92 -27.17 -10.90
N LYS A 533 20.91 -27.68 -10.19
CA LYS A 533 20.91 -29.03 -9.64
C LYS A 533 20.82 -30.12 -10.71
N LYS A 534 20.46 -29.79 -11.95
CA LYS A 534 20.47 -30.72 -13.08
C LYS A 534 21.85 -31.39 -13.20
N PRO A 535 21.97 -32.72 -13.06
CA PRO A 535 23.27 -33.39 -12.94
C PRO A 535 24.27 -33.12 -14.07
N SER A 536 23.80 -32.86 -15.30
CA SER A 536 24.67 -32.51 -16.43
C SER A 536 25.23 -31.08 -16.38
N GLU A 537 24.58 -30.19 -15.64
CA GLU A 537 24.91 -28.76 -15.54
C GLU A 537 25.59 -28.40 -14.20
N GLN A 538 25.68 -29.35 -13.26
CA GLN A 538 26.34 -29.13 -11.97
C GLN A 538 27.82 -28.80 -12.15
N ALA A 539 28.20 -27.59 -11.74
CA ALA A 539 29.58 -27.10 -11.78
C ALA A 539 29.96 -26.40 -10.48
N ASP A 540 31.25 -26.44 -10.14
CA ASP A 540 31.79 -25.69 -8.99
C ASP A 540 31.69 -24.18 -9.25
N ILE A 541 31.54 -23.39 -8.18
CA ILE A 541 31.53 -21.93 -8.26
C ILE A 541 32.85 -21.40 -7.72
N THR A 542 33.59 -20.68 -8.57
CA THR A 542 34.84 -20.01 -8.15
C THR A 542 34.55 -18.58 -7.71
N VAL A 543 34.98 -18.24 -6.50
CA VAL A 543 34.87 -16.92 -5.88
C VAL A 543 36.27 -16.36 -5.71
N ASN A 544 36.56 -15.23 -6.35
CA ASN A 544 37.80 -14.50 -6.19
C ASN A 544 37.73 -13.69 -4.89
N VAL A 545 38.80 -13.70 -4.10
CA VAL A 545 38.88 -12.99 -2.82
C VAL A 545 40.04 -11.99 -2.86
N THR A 546 39.74 -10.73 -2.56
CA THR A 546 40.73 -9.65 -2.44
C THR A 546 40.89 -9.29 -0.97
N TYR A 547 42.04 -9.63 -0.38
CA TYR A 547 42.26 -9.55 1.06
C TYR A 547 42.70 -8.17 1.57
N TYR A 548 43.38 -7.36 0.76
CA TYR A 548 44.08 -6.15 1.23
C TYR A 548 44.93 -6.43 2.49
N SER A 549 44.56 -5.89 3.65
CA SER A 549 45.18 -6.13 4.97
C SER A 549 44.37 -7.06 5.89
N PHE A 550 43.31 -7.68 5.39
CA PHE A 550 42.38 -8.54 6.13
C PHE A 550 42.67 -10.02 5.88
N THR A 551 42.15 -10.88 6.74
CA THR A 551 42.23 -12.34 6.59
C THR A 551 40.83 -12.92 6.61
N LEU A 552 40.53 -13.82 5.67
CA LEU A 552 39.31 -14.62 5.73
C LEU A 552 39.45 -15.63 6.87
N THR A 553 38.41 -15.77 7.69
CA THR A 553 38.42 -16.59 8.92
C THR A 553 37.38 -17.70 8.89
N ALA A 554 36.28 -17.50 8.17
CA ALA A 554 35.25 -18.51 7.96
C ALA A 554 34.47 -18.24 6.67
N ILE A 555 33.75 -19.27 6.20
CA ILE A 555 32.67 -19.14 5.23
C ILE A 555 31.45 -19.80 5.86
N GLU A 556 30.33 -19.10 5.93
CA GLU A 556 29.15 -19.53 6.67
C GLU A 556 27.91 -19.49 5.79
N ASN A 557 26.96 -20.39 6.04
CA ASN A 557 25.63 -20.35 5.47
C ASN A 557 24.66 -19.85 6.56
N GLU A 558 24.35 -18.56 6.53
CA GLU A 558 23.56 -17.87 7.56
C GLU A 558 22.13 -18.43 7.70
N GLY A 559 21.58 -19.04 6.65
CA GLY A 559 20.24 -19.64 6.69
C GLY A 559 20.14 -20.89 7.57
N GLU A 560 21.27 -21.56 7.83
CA GLU A 560 21.32 -22.87 8.50
C GLU A 560 22.28 -22.90 9.71
N ASP A 561 22.85 -21.76 10.11
CA ASP A 561 23.87 -21.65 11.19
C ASP A 561 25.01 -22.66 11.01
N TYR A 562 25.50 -22.78 9.78
CA TYR A 562 26.47 -23.80 9.37
C TYR A 562 27.76 -23.17 8.83
N THR A 563 28.89 -23.44 9.48
CA THR A 563 30.22 -23.08 8.99
C THR A 563 30.72 -24.13 8.00
N LEU A 564 31.04 -23.69 6.78
CA LEU A 564 31.52 -24.58 5.73
C LEU A 564 32.88 -25.19 6.07
N ILE A 565 33.07 -26.45 5.70
CA ILE A 565 34.26 -27.24 6.00
C ILE A 565 35.19 -27.27 4.79
N GLN A 566 36.43 -26.80 4.97
CA GLN A 566 37.46 -26.85 3.94
C GLN A 566 37.74 -28.29 3.48
N GLY A 567 37.84 -28.51 2.18
CA GLY A 567 38.04 -29.82 1.55
C GLY A 567 36.73 -30.58 1.27
N THR A 568 35.66 -30.30 2.01
CA THR A 568 34.34 -30.92 1.81
C THR A 568 33.40 -29.97 1.09
N ASP A 569 33.19 -28.77 1.63
CA ASP A 569 32.19 -27.80 1.14
C ASP A 569 32.81 -26.77 0.18
N PHE A 570 34.08 -26.46 0.38
CA PHE A 570 34.87 -25.61 -0.49
C PHE A 570 36.33 -26.09 -0.58
N SER A 571 37.08 -25.59 -1.55
CA SER A 571 38.54 -25.77 -1.65
C SER A 571 39.27 -24.45 -1.86
N GLY A 572 40.57 -24.43 -1.57
CA GLY A 572 41.39 -23.22 -1.43
C GLY A 572 41.67 -22.91 0.04
N ASN A 573 42.81 -22.28 0.33
CA ASN A 573 43.20 -21.88 1.67
C ASN A 573 42.78 -20.42 1.94
N PHE A 574 42.51 -20.09 3.20
CA PHE A 574 42.32 -18.70 3.59
C PHE A 574 43.62 -17.92 3.39
N GLY A 575 43.59 -16.95 2.48
CA GLY A 575 44.76 -16.23 1.93
C GLY A 575 44.96 -16.44 0.43
N ASP A 576 44.35 -17.49 -0.17
CA ASP A 576 44.38 -17.71 -1.61
C ASP A 576 43.44 -16.74 -2.32
N ALA A 577 43.88 -16.20 -3.46
CA ALA A 577 43.11 -15.26 -4.28
C ALA A 577 41.79 -15.82 -4.83
N THR A 578 41.58 -17.13 -4.73
CA THR A 578 40.39 -17.84 -5.19
C THR A 578 39.98 -18.91 -4.19
N ILE A 579 38.68 -18.95 -3.87
CA ILE A 579 38.02 -20.03 -3.15
C ILE A 579 37.01 -20.69 -4.09
N THR A 580 37.00 -22.01 -4.16
CA THR A 580 36.04 -22.77 -4.98
C THR A 580 35.00 -23.41 -4.08
N LEU A 581 33.74 -22.98 -4.20
CA LEU A 581 32.58 -23.63 -3.60
C LEU A 581 32.28 -24.90 -4.41
N LYS A 582 32.25 -26.04 -3.72
CA LYS A 582 32.12 -27.34 -4.38
C LYS A 582 30.68 -27.63 -4.78
N LYS A 583 30.48 -28.14 -5.99
CA LYS A 583 29.18 -28.54 -6.51
C LYS A 583 28.47 -29.57 -5.63
N GLU A 584 29.23 -30.44 -4.95
CA GLU A 584 28.66 -31.43 -4.02
C GLU A 584 27.92 -30.76 -2.87
N TYR A 585 28.49 -29.69 -2.29
CA TYR A 585 27.83 -28.89 -1.26
C TYR A 585 26.69 -28.06 -1.85
N LEU A 586 26.92 -27.39 -2.99
CA LEU A 586 25.92 -26.57 -3.65
C LEU A 586 24.65 -27.36 -4.03
N ALA A 587 24.79 -28.64 -4.39
CA ALA A 587 23.67 -29.54 -4.67
C ALA A 587 22.79 -29.86 -3.44
N THR A 588 23.32 -29.69 -2.22
CA THR A 588 22.56 -29.89 -0.97
C THR A 588 21.68 -28.69 -0.62
N LEU A 589 21.99 -27.50 -1.13
CA LEU A 589 21.28 -26.26 -0.80
C LEU A 589 19.82 -26.28 -1.27
N PRO A 590 18.87 -25.67 -0.55
CA PRO A 590 17.47 -25.60 -1.00
C PRO A 590 17.32 -24.82 -2.33
N LEU A 591 16.25 -25.07 -3.09
CA LEU A 591 15.91 -24.28 -4.28
C LEU A 591 15.64 -22.82 -3.90
N GLY A 592 15.99 -21.91 -4.81
CA GLY A 592 15.89 -20.46 -4.59
C GLY A 592 17.24 -19.85 -4.19
N HIS A 593 17.20 -18.77 -3.42
CA HIS A 593 18.41 -18.01 -3.09
C HIS A 593 18.99 -18.48 -1.75
N THR A 594 20.26 -18.85 -1.76
CA THR A 594 21.05 -19.09 -0.54
C THR A 594 22.20 -18.09 -0.50
N THR A 595 22.38 -17.37 0.61
CA THR A 595 23.53 -16.47 0.79
C THR A 595 24.61 -17.19 1.60
N LEU A 596 25.82 -17.23 1.06
CA LEU A 596 27.01 -17.69 1.76
C LEU A 596 27.87 -16.48 2.15
N THR A 597 28.24 -16.38 3.41
CA THR A 597 28.94 -15.24 3.98
C THR A 597 30.41 -15.56 4.21
N PHE A 598 31.27 -14.78 3.59
CA PHE A 598 32.72 -14.80 3.77
C PHE A 598 33.07 -13.86 4.93
N VAL A 599 33.51 -14.44 6.06
CA VAL A 599 33.78 -13.73 7.31
C VAL A 599 35.25 -13.36 7.39
N PHE A 600 35.56 -12.07 7.30
CA PHE A 600 36.91 -11.56 7.50
C PHE A 600 37.16 -11.26 8.98
N ASN A 601 38.43 -11.14 9.37
CA ASN A 601 38.80 -10.71 10.72
C ASN A 601 38.23 -9.33 11.10
N GLN A 602 37.80 -8.52 10.12
CA GLN A 602 36.89 -7.38 10.32
C GLN A 602 35.94 -7.26 9.13
N GLY A 603 34.64 -7.43 9.38
CA GLY A 603 33.58 -7.33 8.37
C GLY A 603 33.34 -8.62 7.59
N GLU A 604 32.25 -8.62 6.82
CA GLU A 604 31.71 -9.79 6.13
C GLU A 604 31.28 -9.43 4.71
N LYS A 605 31.31 -10.40 3.80
CA LYS A 605 30.80 -10.27 2.42
C LYS A 605 29.96 -11.48 2.03
N GLY A 606 28.76 -11.25 1.52
CA GLY A 606 27.88 -12.31 1.04
C GLY A 606 27.99 -12.55 -0.47
N ILE A 607 27.98 -13.82 -0.88
CA ILE A 607 27.63 -14.24 -2.24
C ILE A 607 26.25 -14.89 -2.22
N THR A 608 25.35 -14.45 -3.09
CA THR A 608 24.02 -15.07 -3.25
C THR A 608 24.06 -16.11 -4.37
N ILE A 609 23.83 -17.36 -4.02
CA ILE A 609 23.69 -18.49 -4.93
C ILE A 609 22.21 -18.66 -5.28
N ASN A 610 21.85 -18.45 -6.54
CA ASN A 610 20.54 -18.82 -7.07
C ASN A 610 20.57 -20.30 -7.47
N VAL A 611 19.96 -21.13 -6.64
CA VAL A 611 19.87 -22.58 -6.82
C VAL A 611 18.59 -22.89 -7.60
N VAL A 612 18.75 -23.37 -8.82
CA VAL A 612 17.65 -23.79 -9.71
C VAL A 612 17.73 -25.29 -9.94
N ASP A 613 16.65 -25.87 -10.44
CA ASP A 613 16.64 -27.24 -10.94
C ASP A 613 15.85 -27.27 -12.24
N ASN A 614 16.56 -27.31 -13.36
CA ASN A 614 15.96 -27.37 -14.70
C ASN A 614 15.90 -28.80 -15.24
N THR A 615 15.90 -29.81 -14.37
CA THR A 615 15.81 -31.21 -14.79
C THR A 615 14.47 -31.48 -15.48
N THR A 616 14.50 -31.92 -16.73
CA THR A 616 13.30 -32.31 -17.49
C THR A 616 12.87 -33.72 -17.11
N LEU A 617 11.65 -33.81 -16.56
CA LEU A 617 11.08 -35.04 -16.06
C LEU A 617 10.80 -36.05 -17.18
N SER A 618 11.16 -37.32 -16.99
CA SER A 618 10.81 -38.42 -17.89
C SER A 618 9.30 -38.59 -18.02
N VAL A 619 8.84 -39.11 -19.15
CA VAL A 619 7.41 -39.36 -19.42
C VAL A 619 7.23 -40.82 -19.83
N ILE A 620 6.08 -41.41 -19.49
CA ILE A 620 5.64 -42.70 -20.05
C ILE A 620 4.21 -42.55 -20.58
N SER A 621 3.87 -43.32 -21.61
CA SER A 621 2.53 -43.43 -22.18
C SER A 621 2.25 -44.88 -22.58
N PRO A 622 1.11 -45.46 -22.17
CA PRO A 622 0.12 -44.87 -21.29
C PRO A 622 0.59 -44.86 -19.82
N THR A 623 -0.11 -44.14 -18.96
CA THR A 623 0.06 -44.18 -17.49
C THR A 623 -0.91 -45.13 -16.79
N SER A 624 -1.87 -45.70 -17.54
CA SER A 624 -2.73 -46.77 -17.07
C SER A 624 -3.09 -47.75 -18.17
N ALA A 625 -3.35 -49.00 -17.83
CA ALA A 625 -3.78 -50.03 -18.78
C ALA A 625 -4.74 -51.04 -18.13
N LEU A 626 -5.56 -51.69 -18.95
CA LEU A 626 -6.43 -52.81 -18.54
C LEU A 626 -5.92 -54.11 -19.17
N PHE A 627 -5.73 -55.14 -18.35
CA PHE A 627 -5.33 -56.47 -18.82
C PHE A 627 -6.43 -57.49 -18.48
N VAL A 628 -7.02 -58.10 -19.50
CA VAL A 628 -8.10 -59.09 -19.35
C VAL A 628 -7.56 -60.49 -19.64
N LYS A 629 -7.55 -61.38 -18.66
CA LYS A 629 -6.92 -62.71 -18.79
C LYS A 629 -7.59 -63.60 -19.84
N ASP A 630 -8.90 -63.55 -19.96
CA ASP A 630 -9.65 -64.37 -20.94
C ASP A 630 -9.55 -63.83 -22.38
N SER A 631 -9.00 -62.62 -22.55
CA SER A 631 -8.76 -61.99 -23.86
C SER A 631 -7.47 -61.15 -23.79
N PRO A 632 -6.30 -61.78 -23.62
CA PRO A 632 -5.08 -61.09 -23.25
C PRO A 632 -4.56 -60.23 -24.41
N GLN A 633 -4.44 -58.93 -24.15
CA GLN A 633 -3.79 -57.97 -25.05
C GLN A 633 -2.48 -57.50 -24.42
N SER A 634 -1.45 -57.32 -25.25
CA SER A 634 -0.14 -56.89 -24.77
C SER A 634 -0.20 -55.46 -24.22
N VAL A 635 0.32 -55.27 -23.01
CA VAL A 635 0.48 -53.93 -22.42
C VAL A 635 1.82 -53.36 -22.89
N VAL A 636 1.75 -52.36 -23.77
CA VAL A 636 2.91 -51.67 -24.35
C VAL A 636 2.99 -50.25 -23.79
N VAL A 637 4.19 -49.85 -23.37
CA VAL A 637 4.48 -48.54 -22.79
C VAL A 637 5.61 -47.89 -23.56
N THR A 638 5.35 -46.74 -24.14
CA THR A 638 6.36 -45.84 -24.70
C THR A 638 6.90 -44.92 -23.61
N MET A 639 8.21 -44.71 -23.55
CA MET A 639 8.89 -43.82 -22.61
C MET A 639 9.62 -42.70 -23.33
N THR A 640 9.65 -41.52 -22.73
CA THR A 640 10.52 -40.42 -23.13
C THR A 640 11.43 -40.11 -21.94
N PRO A 641 12.67 -40.65 -21.93
CA PRO A 641 13.54 -40.54 -20.75
C PRO A 641 13.93 -39.10 -20.40
N ASN A 642 13.90 -38.16 -21.35
CA ASN A 642 14.32 -36.75 -21.14
C ASN A 642 15.70 -36.68 -20.48
N ASP A 643 15.86 -35.96 -19.35
CA ASP A 643 17.14 -35.89 -18.62
C ASP A 643 17.41 -37.14 -17.73
N GLY A 644 16.50 -38.11 -17.72
CA GLY A 644 16.62 -39.37 -16.98
C GLY A 644 17.14 -40.53 -17.82
N ALA A 645 17.77 -41.51 -17.15
CA ALA A 645 18.17 -42.78 -17.75
C ALA A 645 17.30 -43.91 -17.21
N PHE A 646 16.60 -44.63 -18.10
CA PHE A 646 15.79 -45.78 -17.69
C PHE A 646 16.67 -46.90 -17.11
N THR A 647 16.40 -47.29 -15.87
CA THR A 647 17.20 -48.28 -15.11
C THR A 647 16.46 -49.57 -14.80
N GLY A 648 15.12 -49.59 -14.87
CA GLY A 648 14.33 -50.80 -14.65
C GLY A 648 12.88 -50.53 -14.27
N ILE A 649 12.15 -51.60 -13.98
CA ILE A 649 10.73 -51.56 -13.57
C ILE A 649 10.56 -52.37 -12.29
N GLN A 650 9.73 -51.91 -11.36
CA GLN A 650 9.27 -52.70 -10.21
C GLN A 650 7.75 -52.82 -10.20
N ASN A 651 7.22 -53.96 -9.77
CA ASN A 651 5.83 -54.10 -9.33
C ASN A 651 5.78 -53.97 -7.81
N GLY A 652 5.25 -52.86 -7.31
CA GLY A 652 5.43 -52.48 -5.90
C GLY A 652 6.91 -52.40 -5.55
N THR A 653 7.40 -53.23 -4.63
CA THR A 653 8.81 -53.32 -4.25
C THR A 653 9.59 -54.41 -4.99
N THR A 654 8.94 -55.18 -5.88
CA THR A 654 9.54 -56.35 -6.54
C THR A 654 10.16 -55.96 -7.87
N PRO A 655 11.48 -56.10 -8.07
CA PRO A 655 12.13 -55.86 -9.36
C PRO A 655 11.64 -56.80 -10.46
N LEU A 656 11.32 -56.23 -11.61
CA LEU A 656 11.02 -56.97 -12.82
C LEU A 656 12.30 -57.14 -13.65
N THR A 657 12.32 -58.21 -14.43
CA THR A 657 13.49 -58.66 -15.18
C THR A 657 13.08 -58.94 -16.61
N THR A 658 13.94 -58.56 -17.54
CA THR A 658 13.78 -58.88 -18.96
C THR A 658 14.48 -60.21 -19.29
N PRO A 659 13.94 -61.05 -20.20
CA PRO A 659 12.66 -60.91 -20.91
C PRO A 659 11.47 -61.52 -20.18
N THR A 660 11.62 -62.03 -18.95
CA THR A 660 10.59 -62.85 -18.28
C THR A 660 9.34 -62.08 -17.87
N HIS A 661 9.50 -60.83 -17.46
CA HIS A 661 8.41 -59.98 -16.97
C HIS A 661 8.01 -58.92 -18.01
N TYR A 662 8.99 -58.42 -18.75
CA TYR A 662 8.81 -57.48 -19.85
C TYR A 662 9.96 -57.59 -20.85
N THR A 663 9.71 -57.21 -22.08
CA THR A 663 10.70 -57.04 -23.14
C THR A 663 10.85 -55.57 -23.50
N ARG A 664 12.03 -55.22 -24.01
CA ARG A 664 12.31 -53.90 -24.60
C ARG A 664 12.65 -54.12 -26.07
N SER A 665 11.94 -53.45 -26.96
CA SER A 665 12.33 -53.44 -28.38
C SER A 665 13.68 -52.75 -28.48
N GLY A 666 14.76 -53.45 -28.89
CA GLY A 666 16.06 -52.90 -29.30
C GLY A 666 16.84 -51.95 -28.37
N VAL A 667 18.10 -51.66 -28.74
CA VAL A 667 18.89 -50.58 -28.13
C VAL A 667 18.58 -49.29 -28.89
N GLY A 668 17.93 -48.33 -28.23
CA GLY A 668 17.54 -47.04 -28.81
C GLY A 668 16.04 -46.86 -28.99
N ASP A 669 15.26 -47.94 -28.90
CA ASP A 669 13.81 -47.90 -28.88
C ASP A 669 13.32 -47.66 -27.43
N ASN A 670 12.29 -46.83 -27.36
CA ASN A 670 11.72 -46.27 -26.14
C ASN A 670 10.44 -47.01 -25.74
N THR A 671 10.33 -48.30 -26.05
CA THR A 671 9.11 -49.09 -25.84
C THR A 671 9.39 -50.31 -24.97
N VAL A 672 8.54 -50.49 -23.96
CA VAL A 672 8.48 -51.63 -23.05
C VAL A 672 7.20 -52.39 -23.30
N THR A 673 7.28 -53.70 -23.48
CA THR A 673 6.12 -54.59 -23.59
C THR A 673 6.12 -55.53 -22.40
N PHE A 674 5.06 -55.51 -21.60
CA PHE A 674 4.89 -56.49 -20.52
C PHE A 674 4.55 -57.85 -21.12
N GLU A 675 5.16 -58.91 -20.58
CA GLU A 675 4.86 -60.27 -21.01
C GLU A 675 3.45 -60.67 -20.54
N ASN A 676 2.59 -61.11 -21.46
CA ASN A 676 1.22 -61.54 -21.14
C ASN A 676 1.23 -62.63 -20.06
N SER A 677 2.16 -63.59 -20.16
CA SER A 677 2.31 -64.68 -19.18
C SER A 677 2.57 -64.20 -17.76
N TYR A 678 3.28 -63.07 -17.59
CA TYR A 678 3.49 -62.47 -16.29
C TYR A 678 2.21 -61.82 -15.76
N LEU A 679 1.52 -61.03 -16.58
CA LEU A 679 0.26 -60.39 -16.18
C LEU A 679 -0.87 -61.41 -15.92
N GLU A 680 -0.92 -62.51 -16.67
CA GLU A 680 -1.82 -63.65 -16.44
C GLU A 680 -1.56 -64.34 -15.10
N GLY A 681 -0.30 -64.37 -14.65
CA GLY A 681 0.10 -64.93 -13.36
C GLY A 681 -0.32 -64.10 -12.14
N LEU A 682 -0.61 -62.80 -12.33
CA LEU A 682 -1.05 -61.91 -11.26
C LEU A 682 -2.51 -62.20 -10.86
N THR A 683 -2.86 -62.17 -9.58
CA THR A 683 -4.28 -62.26 -9.17
C THR A 683 -5.07 -61.06 -9.70
N PRO A 684 -6.36 -61.19 -10.07
CA PRO A 684 -7.16 -60.03 -10.45
C PRO A 684 -7.09 -58.91 -9.41
N GLY A 685 -6.85 -57.68 -9.85
CA GLY A 685 -6.57 -56.52 -9.00
C GLY A 685 -5.77 -55.44 -9.71
N THR A 686 -5.49 -54.34 -9.02
CA THR A 686 -4.72 -53.20 -9.55
C THR A 686 -3.27 -53.26 -9.08
N TYR A 687 -2.34 -53.07 -10.02
CA TYR A 687 -0.90 -53.12 -9.80
C TYR A 687 -0.25 -51.82 -10.26
N THR A 688 0.70 -51.32 -9.46
CA THR A 688 1.50 -50.13 -9.80
C THR A 688 2.91 -50.57 -10.21
N PHE A 689 3.23 -50.32 -11.47
CA PHE A 689 4.53 -50.56 -12.04
C PHE A 689 5.34 -49.26 -12.07
N THR A 690 6.42 -49.21 -11.30
CA THR A 690 7.29 -48.03 -11.22
C THR A 690 8.46 -48.19 -12.18
N PHE A 691 8.56 -47.29 -13.15
CA PHE A 691 9.65 -47.12 -14.09
C PHE A 691 10.68 -46.15 -13.50
N TYR A 692 11.91 -46.62 -13.35
CA TYR A 692 12.98 -45.85 -12.71
C TYR A 692 13.81 -45.10 -13.73
N PHE A 693 13.91 -43.78 -13.59
CA PHE A 693 14.65 -42.89 -14.50
C PHE A 693 15.79 -42.12 -13.83
N GLY A 694 16.00 -42.29 -12.52
CA GLY A 694 17.00 -41.55 -11.77
C GLY A 694 16.68 -40.05 -11.80
N ALA A 695 17.59 -39.24 -12.36
CA ALA A 695 17.46 -37.79 -12.40
C ALA A 695 16.16 -37.30 -13.08
N GLY A 696 15.67 -37.99 -14.11
CA GLY A 696 14.41 -37.64 -14.78
C GLY A 696 13.14 -37.92 -13.96
N GLY A 697 13.28 -38.50 -12.77
CA GLY A 697 12.16 -38.79 -11.87
C GLY A 697 11.32 -39.99 -12.33
N ASP A 698 11.04 -40.87 -11.37
CA ASP A 698 10.35 -42.13 -11.62
C ASP A 698 8.91 -41.92 -12.10
N ARG A 699 8.41 -42.85 -12.92
CA ARG A 699 7.06 -42.82 -13.48
C ARG A 699 6.29 -44.07 -13.13
N GLN A 700 4.97 -43.97 -13.03
CA GLN A 700 4.12 -45.09 -12.66
C GLN A 700 3.12 -45.41 -13.75
N LEU A 701 3.03 -46.70 -14.08
CA LEU A 701 1.96 -47.30 -14.86
C LEU A 701 1.03 -48.05 -13.91
N ILE A 702 -0.26 -47.77 -13.96
CA ILE A 702 -1.28 -48.51 -13.21
C ILE A 702 -1.91 -49.55 -14.15
N VAL A 703 -1.74 -50.84 -13.88
CA VAL A 703 -2.40 -51.90 -14.64
C VAL A 703 -3.47 -52.54 -13.78
N THR A 704 -4.71 -52.52 -14.26
CA THR A 704 -5.79 -53.32 -13.66
C THR A 704 -5.86 -54.66 -14.38
N VAL A 705 -5.63 -55.74 -13.64
CA VAL A 705 -5.72 -57.12 -14.11
C VAL A 705 -7.10 -57.67 -13.76
N MET A 706 -7.82 -58.18 -14.74
CA MET A 706 -9.16 -58.76 -14.59
C MET A 706 -9.17 -60.21 -15.09
N ALA A 707 -10.01 -61.06 -14.51
CA ALA A 707 -10.23 -62.40 -15.07
C ALA A 707 -10.93 -62.30 -16.44
N SER A 708 -12.10 -61.65 -16.46
CA SER A 708 -12.94 -61.44 -17.64
C SER A 708 -13.52 -60.03 -17.63
N MET A 709 -14.14 -59.60 -18.73
CA MET A 709 -15.03 -58.44 -18.75
C MET A 709 -16.29 -58.71 -17.88
N PRO A 710 -17.00 -57.66 -17.42
CA PRO A 710 -18.21 -57.83 -16.62
C PRO A 710 -19.27 -58.71 -17.30
N ASP A 711 -19.92 -59.57 -16.51
CA ASP A 711 -20.99 -60.47 -16.95
C ASP A 711 -22.25 -59.67 -17.37
N PRO A 712 -23.02 -60.09 -18.40
CA PRO A 712 -24.32 -59.50 -18.75
C PRO A 712 -25.32 -59.42 -17.59
N SER A 713 -25.29 -60.35 -16.64
CA SER A 713 -26.12 -60.31 -15.42
C SER A 713 -25.72 -59.20 -14.45
N ARG A 714 -24.51 -58.66 -14.59
CA ARG A 714 -23.94 -57.60 -13.74
C ARG A 714 -23.66 -56.31 -14.50
N SER A 715 -24.23 -56.15 -15.69
CA SER A 715 -24.02 -54.96 -16.51
C SER A 715 -25.22 -54.60 -17.37
N THR A 716 -25.22 -53.36 -17.86
CA THR A 716 -25.99 -52.97 -19.04
C THR A 716 -25.00 -52.87 -20.21
N LYS A 717 -25.27 -53.63 -21.28
CA LYS A 717 -24.45 -53.67 -22.49
C LYS A 717 -25.14 -52.93 -23.63
N VAL A 718 -24.41 -52.02 -24.28
CA VAL A 718 -24.74 -51.53 -25.61
C VAL A 718 -24.05 -52.46 -26.59
N ASP A 719 -24.83 -53.34 -27.21
CA ASP A 719 -24.34 -54.36 -28.13
C ASP A 719 -24.40 -53.84 -29.56
N PHE A 720 -23.24 -53.55 -30.16
CA PHE A 720 -23.20 -53.05 -31.53
C PHE A 720 -23.51 -54.13 -32.57
N GLU A 721 -23.58 -55.40 -32.19
CA GLU A 721 -24.08 -56.46 -33.07
C GLU A 721 -25.59 -56.34 -33.33
N ASP A 722 -26.33 -55.69 -32.43
CA ASP A 722 -27.78 -55.59 -32.52
C ASP A 722 -28.21 -54.83 -33.80
N ALA A 723 -29.04 -55.50 -34.61
CA ALA A 723 -29.58 -54.98 -35.86
C ALA A 723 -30.54 -53.80 -35.67
N THR A 724 -31.04 -53.55 -34.45
CA THR A 724 -31.90 -52.40 -34.13
C THR A 724 -31.14 -51.07 -34.20
N PHE A 725 -29.80 -51.06 -34.08
CA PHE A 725 -28.94 -49.92 -34.39
C PHE A 725 -28.82 -49.69 -35.91
N GLY A 726 -29.89 -49.18 -36.52
CA GLY A 726 -29.94 -48.86 -37.96
C GLY A 726 -29.38 -47.48 -38.31
N ALA A 727 -29.06 -47.26 -39.59
CA ALA A 727 -28.63 -45.95 -40.10
C ALA A 727 -29.67 -44.86 -39.78
N GLY A 728 -29.32 -43.95 -38.87
CA GLY A 728 -30.21 -42.89 -38.36
C GLY A 728 -30.49 -42.93 -36.84
N THR A 729 -30.12 -44.01 -36.15
CA THR A 729 -30.24 -44.11 -34.68
C THR A 729 -29.10 -43.44 -33.92
N ILE A 730 -27.90 -43.38 -34.52
CA ILE A 730 -26.71 -42.76 -33.95
C ILE A 730 -26.66 -41.27 -34.36
N GLY A 731 -26.76 -40.39 -33.38
CA GLY A 731 -26.62 -38.94 -33.54
C GLY A 731 -25.17 -38.47 -33.46
N TYR A 732 -24.96 -37.15 -33.37
CA TYR A 732 -23.64 -36.56 -33.20
C TYR A 732 -23.74 -35.16 -32.58
N THR A 733 -22.66 -34.72 -31.94
CA THR A 733 -22.54 -33.36 -31.40
C THR A 733 -22.30 -32.36 -32.53
N TYR A 734 -23.10 -31.29 -32.61
CA TYR A 734 -23.06 -30.33 -33.73
C TYR A 734 -21.92 -29.29 -33.58
N GLY A 735 -21.25 -28.95 -34.68
CA GLY A 735 -20.19 -27.94 -34.74
C GLY A 735 -19.63 -27.77 -36.15
N ASP A 736 -18.70 -26.82 -36.36
CA ASP A 736 -18.12 -26.55 -37.69
C ASP A 736 -17.30 -27.72 -38.24
N ASN A 737 -16.94 -28.69 -37.40
CA ASN A 737 -16.13 -29.84 -37.75
C ASN A 737 -16.82 -31.20 -37.57
N SER A 738 -18.13 -31.26 -37.28
CA SER A 738 -18.94 -32.47 -36.92
C SER A 738 -18.48 -33.81 -37.54
N PRO A 739 -18.61 -34.97 -36.86
CA PRO A 739 -18.14 -36.26 -37.37
C PRO A 739 -18.65 -36.54 -38.78
N THR A 740 -17.73 -36.84 -39.69
CA THR A 740 -18.08 -37.22 -41.07
C THR A 740 -18.70 -38.60 -41.13
N THR A 741 -18.30 -39.49 -40.22
CA THR A 741 -18.80 -40.88 -40.10
C THR A 741 -19.15 -41.19 -38.65
N ARG A 742 -20.29 -41.85 -38.42
CA ARG A 742 -20.78 -42.35 -37.12
C ARG A 742 -21.70 -43.56 -37.30
N GLU A 743 -21.20 -44.59 -37.95
CA GLU A 743 -22.02 -45.73 -38.35
C GLU A 743 -21.50 -47.03 -37.76
N ARG A 744 -22.41 -47.99 -37.63
CA ARG A 744 -22.02 -49.35 -37.33
C ARG A 744 -21.29 -49.92 -38.55
N SER A 745 -20.05 -50.36 -38.34
CA SER A 745 -19.20 -50.95 -39.38
C SER A 745 -18.64 -52.29 -38.88
N GLY A 746 -18.14 -53.12 -39.79
CA GLY A 746 -17.44 -54.33 -39.40
C GLY A 746 -16.14 -53.99 -38.67
N ASP A 747 -15.72 -54.88 -37.77
CA ASP A 747 -14.47 -54.71 -37.04
C ASP A 747 -13.26 -54.54 -37.98
N PRO A 748 -12.31 -53.65 -37.63
CA PRO A 748 -11.15 -53.34 -38.48
C PRO A 748 -10.07 -54.43 -38.50
N ASP A 749 -10.12 -55.42 -37.61
CA ASP A 749 -9.15 -56.51 -37.53
C ASP A 749 -9.67 -57.77 -38.25
N THR A 750 -8.79 -58.38 -39.06
CA THR A 750 -9.07 -59.62 -39.80
C THR A 750 -8.79 -60.89 -39.00
N ALA A 751 -8.14 -60.77 -37.84
CA ALA A 751 -7.82 -61.90 -36.96
C ALA A 751 -9.01 -62.30 -36.09
N GLY A 752 -9.88 -63.18 -36.62
CA GLY A 752 -10.84 -63.96 -35.82
C GLY A 752 -12.18 -63.28 -35.46
N HIS A 753 -12.36 -61.99 -35.75
CA HIS A 753 -13.58 -61.23 -35.44
C HIS A 753 -14.51 -61.06 -36.67
N SER A 754 -14.42 -61.94 -37.68
CA SER A 754 -15.20 -61.79 -38.92
C SER A 754 -16.70 -61.88 -38.66
N GLY A 755 -17.41 -60.76 -38.78
CA GLY A 755 -18.85 -60.67 -38.57
C GLY A 755 -19.26 -59.83 -37.36
N GLN A 756 -18.30 -59.49 -36.48
CA GLN A 756 -18.50 -58.51 -35.43
C GLN A 756 -18.55 -57.09 -35.98
N LYS A 757 -19.21 -56.21 -35.24
CA LYS A 757 -19.49 -54.83 -35.62
C LYS A 757 -19.20 -53.89 -34.48
N SER A 758 -18.55 -52.80 -34.84
CA SER A 758 -18.19 -51.71 -33.95
C SER A 758 -18.79 -50.39 -34.44
N LEU A 759 -18.84 -49.40 -33.56
CA LEU A 759 -19.15 -48.02 -33.91
C LEU A 759 -17.92 -47.35 -34.55
N HIS A 760 -18.00 -47.06 -35.85
CA HIS A 760 -16.96 -46.35 -36.59
C HIS A 760 -17.16 -44.83 -36.53
N ILE A 761 -16.16 -44.12 -36.04
CA ILE A 761 -16.18 -42.67 -35.90
C ILE A 761 -15.00 -42.04 -36.66
N VAL A 762 -15.33 -41.10 -37.56
CA VAL A 762 -14.33 -40.28 -38.26
C VAL A 762 -14.59 -38.81 -37.94
N THR A 763 -13.61 -38.14 -37.36
CA THR A 763 -13.65 -36.72 -37.02
C THR A 763 -12.70 -35.93 -37.92
N THR A 764 -13.07 -34.70 -38.26
CA THR A 764 -12.24 -33.82 -39.12
C THR A 764 -11.50 -32.73 -38.34
N GLY A 765 -11.73 -32.63 -37.02
CA GLY A 765 -11.09 -31.66 -36.13
C GLY A 765 -11.80 -31.56 -34.77
N TYR A 766 -11.59 -30.45 -34.06
CA TYR A 766 -12.11 -30.10 -32.72
C TYR A 766 -13.36 -30.86 -32.21
N ASN A 767 -13.17 -31.52 -31.06
CA ASN A 767 -14.12 -31.92 -30.01
C ASN A 767 -15.46 -32.47 -30.50
N GLN A 768 -15.49 -33.76 -30.82
CA GLN A 768 -16.69 -34.39 -31.39
C GLN A 768 -16.98 -35.76 -30.81
N ALA A 769 -18.28 -36.05 -30.74
CA ALA A 769 -18.80 -37.33 -30.27
C ALA A 769 -19.95 -37.84 -31.13
N ALA A 770 -20.08 -39.16 -31.15
CA ALA A 770 -21.29 -39.85 -31.55
C ALA A 770 -22.29 -39.83 -30.39
N ILE A 771 -23.59 -39.71 -30.70
CA ILE A 771 -24.67 -39.79 -29.70
C ILE A 771 -25.32 -41.16 -29.85
N VAL A 772 -25.14 -42.02 -28.85
CA VAL A 772 -25.59 -43.41 -28.84
C VAL A 772 -26.79 -43.54 -27.90
N PRO A 773 -27.94 -44.09 -28.35
CA PRO A 773 -29.04 -44.41 -27.45
C PRO A 773 -28.66 -45.58 -26.55
N VAL A 774 -28.96 -45.47 -25.26
CA VAL A 774 -28.70 -46.51 -24.25
C VAL A 774 -29.95 -46.70 -23.42
N ASN A 775 -30.32 -47.95 -23.15
CA ASN A 775 -31.42 -48.26 -22.24
C ASN A 775 -30.86 -48.81 -20.93
N LEU A 776 -30.72 -47.95 -19.92
CA LEU A 776 -30.23 -48.33 -18.60
C LEU A 776 -31.30 -49.12 -17.84
N THR A 777 -30.94 -50.24 -17.26
CA THR A 777 -31.83 -51.11 -16.47
C THR A 777 -32.04 -50.60 -15.03
N ALA A 778 -31.16 -49.72 -14.57
CA ALA A 778 -31.17 -49.05 -13.27
C ALA A 778 -30.75 -47.58 -13.41
N GLU A 779 -30.91 -46.79 -12.35
CA GLU A 779 -30.39 -45.41 -12.28
C GLU A 779 -28.85 -45.39 -12.34
N LEU A 780 -28.27 -44.37 -12.97
CA LEU A 780 -26.83 -44.25 -13.19
C LEU A 780 -25.99 -44.38 -11.89
N LYS A 781 -26.54 -44.00 -10.74
CA LYS A 781 -25.87 -44.16 -9.43
C LYS A 781 -25.59 -45.60 -9.02
N HIS A 782 -26.24 -46.58 -9.65
CA HIS A 782 -26.02 -48.00 -9.36
C HIS A 782 -24.96 -48.65 -10.25
N TYR A 783 -24.27 -47.88 -11.09
CA TYR A 783 -23.16 -48.35 -11.90
C TYR A 783 -21.83 -47.83 -11.34
N LYS A 784 -20.85 -48.73 -11.21
CA LYS A 784 -19.54 -48.41 -10.64
C LYS A 784 -18.46 -48.18 -11.68
N ALA A 785 -18.56 -48.80 -12.86
CA ALA A 785 -17.53 -48.70 -13.89
C ALA A 785 -18.08 -48.79 -15.31
N PHE A 786 -17.45 -48.07 -16.24
CA PHE A 786 -17.75 -48.11 -17.67
C PHE A 786 -16.55 -48.68 -18.42
N TYR A 787 -16.80 -49.68 -19.26
CA TYR A 787 -15.79 -50.38 -20.04
C TYR A 787 -16.10 -50.28 -21.53
N PHE A 788 -15.03 -50.20 -22.32
CA PHE A 788 -15.08 -50.27 -23.77
C PHE A 788 -13.70 -50.69 -24.30
N ARG A 789 -13.63 -51.08 -25.57
CA ARG A 789 -12.35 -51.14 -26.30
C ARG A 789 -12.39 -50.21 -27.50
N ILE A 790 -11.23 -49.66 -27.83
CA ILE A 790 -11.04 -48.74 -28.96
C ILE A 790 -9.98 -49.29 -29.90
N TYR A 791 -10.20 -49.14 -31.20
CA TYR A 791 -9.23 -49.44 -32.25
C TYR A 791 -8.95 -48.17 -33.04
N VAL A 792 -7.73 -47.67 -32.98
CA VAL A 792 -7.31 -46.46 -33.67
C VAL A 792 -6.68 -46.84 -35.01
N THR A 793 -7.25 -46.33 -36.11
CA THR A 793 -6.70 -46.59 -37.45
C THR A 793 -5.73 -45.49 -37.90
N SER A 794 -6.04 -44.22 -37.63
CA SER A 794 -5.18 -43.08 -37.98
C SER A 794 -5.57 -41.79 -37.23
N GLY A 795 -4.63 -40.86 -37.14
CA GLY A 795 -4.80 -39.53 -36.55
C GLY A 795 -3.62 -39.10 -35.68
N ASP A 796 -3.53 -37.81 -35.34
CA ASP A 796 -2.53 -37.22 -34.43
C ASP A 796 -3.25 -36.61 -33.23
N LEU A 797 -2.71 -36.72 -32.02
CA LEU A 797 -3.27 -36.09 -30.81
C LEU A 797 -2.72 -34.68 -30.56
N GLY A 798 -1.73 -34.22 -31.32
CA GLY A 798 -0.98 -33.04 -30.94
C GLY A 798 -0.28 -33.22 -29.58
N SER A 799 0.23 -32.15 -29.01
CA SER A 799 1.05 -32.18 -27.78
C SER A 799 0.26 -32.21 -26.47
N THR A 800 -1.07 -32.22 -26.50
CA THR A 800 -1.93 -32.20 -25.30
C THR A 800 -2.65 -33.53 -25.10
N PRO A 801 -2.67 -34.11 -23.88
CA PRO A 801 -3.42 -35.35 -23.62
C PRO A 801 -4.92 -35.13 -23.89
N ASN A 802 -5.47 -35.87 -24.83
CA ASN A 802 -6.88 -35.80 -25.19
C ASN A 802 -7.62 -37.01 -24.60
N ASN A 803 -8.62 -36.75 -23.76
CA ASN A 803 -9.41 -37.82 -23.15
C ASN A 803 -10.56 -38.24 -24.06
N LEU A 804 -10.88 -39.54 -24.04
CA LEU A 804 -12.21 -39.99 -24.43
C LEU A 804 -13.18 -39.64 -23.30
N MET A 805 -14.27 -38.97 -23.65
CA MET A 805 -15.25 -38.47 -22.70
C MET A 805 -16.63 -39.05 -23.01
N VAL A 806 -17.38 -39.34 -21.95
CA VAL A 806 -18.75 -39.84 -22.02
C VAL A 806 -19.66 -38.88 -21.25
N TYR A 807 -20.71 -38.40 -21.91
CA TYR A 807 -21.73 -37.54 -21.31
C TYR A 807 -23.11 -38.20 -21.44
N ALA A 808 -24.02 -38.02 -20.49
CA ALA A 808 -25.35 -38.65 -20.51
C ALA A 808 -26.50 -37.63 -20.39
N SER A 809 -27.62 -37.91 -21.05
CA SER A 809 -28.87 -37.14 -20.94
C SER A 809 -30.10 -38.00 -21.29
N ASN A 810 -31.26 -37.72 -20.67
CA ASN A 810 -32.56 -38.32 -21.01
C ASN A 810 -33.23 -37.70 -22.25
N THR A 811 -32.60 -36.71 -22.91
CA THR A 811 -33.17 -36.10 -24.12
C THR A 811 -32.18 -36.12 -25.28
N ASN A 812 -32.65 -36.66 -26.42
CA ASN A 812 -31.96 -36.55 -27.70
C ASN A 812 -32.47 -35.33 -28.44
N LEU A 813 -32.03 -34.15 -28.01
CA LEU A 813 -32.32 -32.93 -28.77
C LEU A 813 -31.34 -32.82 -29.94
N ASN A 814 -31.55 -33.67 -30.94
CA ASN A 814 -30.98 -33.54 -32.28
C ASN A 814 -32.07 -33.06 -33.26
N THR A 815 -32.92 -32.12 -32.83
CA THR A 815 -33.89 -31.49 -33.73
C THR A 815 -33.14 -30.49 -34.60
N GLY A 816 -32.75 -30.92 -35.80
CA GLY A 816 -32.01 -30.16 -36.79
C GLY A 816 -32.64 -28.80 -37.12
N ASN A 817 -32.30 -27.79 -36.33
CA ASN A 817 -32.57 -26.41 -36.65
C ASN A 817 -31.23 -25.71 -36.88
N ALA A 818 -30.96 -25.37 -38.14
CA ALA A 818 -29.86 -24.50 -38.53
C ALA A 818 -29.96 -23.08 -37.90
N ALA A 819 -31.05 -22.78 -37.17
CA ALA A 819 -31.25 -21.53 -36.46
C ALA A 819 -30.94 -21.67 -34.95
N GLY A 820 -29.68 -21.40 -34.58
CA GLY A 820 -29.26 -20.57 -33.43
C GLY A 820 -29.82 -20.77 -32.02
N ASN A 821 -30.66 -21.76 -31.70
CA ASN A 821 -31.20 -21.94 -30.35
C ASN A 821 -30.33 -22.91 -29.53
N ASN A 822 -29.60 -22.35 -28.56
CA ASN A 822 -28.67 -23.03 -27.64
C ASN A 822 -29.32 -24.01 -26.63
N SER A 823 -30.59 -24.42 -26.77
CA SER A 823 -31.31 -25.15 -25.71
C SER A 823 -31.25 -26.69 -25.81
N SER A 824 -30.24 -27.28 -26.47
CA SER A 824 -30.03 -28.74 -26.49
C SER A 824 -29.05 -29.17 -25.40
N TYR A 825 -29.32 -30.29 -24.72
CA TYR A 825 -28.43 -30.84 -23.68
C TYR A 825 -27.04 -31.17 -24.24
N PHE A 826 -26.95 -31.68 -25.48
CA PHE A 826 -25.71 -31.79 -26.25
C PHE A 826 -25.57 -30.59 -27.22
N GLY A 827 -25.36 -29.40 -26.67
CA GLY A 827 -25.24 -28.12 -27.39
C GLY A 827 -24.14 -28.06 -28.46
N ARG A 828 -24.29 -27.14 -29.43
CA ARG A 828 -23.29 -26.88 -30.48
C ARG A 828 -21.97 -26.42 -29.86
N TYR A 829 -20.84 -26.97 -30.31
CA TYR A 829 -19.49 -26.68 -29.81
C TYR A 829 -19.24 -27.00 -28.32
N GLY A 830 -20.12 -27.76 -27.69
CA GLY A 830 -20.06 -27.98 -26.24
C GLY A 830 -19.21 -29.16 -25.77
N PHE A 831 -18.98 -30.15 -26.63
CA PHE A 831 -18.24 -31.37 -26.26
C PHE A 831 -16.82 -31.02 -25.80
N GLY A 832 -16.39 -31.57 -24.68
CA GLY A 832 -15.01 -31.41 -24.17
C GLY A 832 -14.62 -30.00 -23.72
N ASN A 833 -15.56 -29.06 -23.64
CA ASN A 833 -15.32 -27.70 -23.15
C ASN A 833 -16.04 -27.47 -21.82
N ASP A 834 -15.27 -27.19 -20.77
CA ASP A 834 -15.74 -26.88 -19.41
C ASP A 834 -16.08 -25.40 -19.21
N GLY A 835 -15.64 -24.54 -20.13
CA GLY A 835 -15.74 -23.08 -20.03
C GLY A 835 -17.01 -22.49 -20.65
N VAL A 836 -17.64 -21.57 -19.91
CA VAL A 836 -18.69 -20.69 -20.42
C VAL A 836 -18.04 -19.60 -21.29
N SER A 837 -17.80 -19.87 -22.57
CA SER A 837 -17.36 -18.80 -23.49
C SER A 837 -18.48 -17.76 -23.68
N GLN A 838 -18.10 -16.48 -23.81
CA GLN A 838 -18.90 -15.26 -23.64
C GLN A 838 -20.13 -15.05 -24.57
N ASN A 839 -20.68 -16.09 -25.21
CA ASN A 839 -21.88 -16.00 -26.03
C ASN A 839 -22.76 -17.27 -26.05
N GLN A 840 -22.53 -18.23 -25.14
CA GLN A 840 -23.29 -19.48 -25.10
C GLN A 840 -23.96 -19.70 -23.74
N THR A 841 -25.18 -19.19 -23.59
CA THR A 841 -25.97 -19.25 -22.35
C THR A 841 -26.54 -20.63 -21.98
N ALA A 842 -26.16 -21.72 -22.65
CA ALA A 842 -26.74 -23.06 -22.38
C ALA A 842 -25.85 -24.25 -22.79
N ASN A 843 -24.53 -24.20 -22.57
CA ASN A 843 -23.73 -25.41 -22.63
C ASN A 843 -23.85 -26.18 -21.30
N HIS A 844 -24.55 -27.32 -21.30
CA HIS A 844 -24.74 -28.18 -20.13
C HIS A 844 -23.66 -29.26 -19.95
N PHE A 845 -22.69 -29.40 -20.88
CA PHE A 845 -21.74 -30.52 -20.89
C PHE A 845 -20.96 -30.71 -19.59
N SER A 846 -20.56 -29.63 -18.90
CA SER A 846 -19.86 -29.72 -17.61
C SER A 846 -20.65 -30.45 -16.51
N LYS A 847 -21.99 -30.42 -16.59
CA LYS A 847 -22.93 -31.09 -15.68
C LYS A 847 -23.34 -32.50 -16.13
N LEU A 848 -23.11 -32.82 -17.40
CA LEU A 848 -23.54 -34.09 -18.01
C LEU A 848 -22.43 -35.14 -18.08
N LEU A 849 -21.21 -34.81 -17.64
CA LEU A 849 -20.06 -35.71 -17.72
C LEU A 849 -20.26 -36.93 -16.84
N VAL A 850 -20.33 -38.10 -17.47
CA VAL A 850 -20.34 -39.42 -16.83
C VAL A 850 -18.92 -39.77 -16.36
N GLY A 851 -17.95 -39.58 -17.24
CA GLY A 851 -16.54 -39.83 -16.94
C GLY A 851 -15.66 -39.63 -18.17
N SER A 852 -14.36 -39.73 -17.96
CA SER A 852 -13.37 -39.61 -19.02
C SER A 852 -12.15 -40.45 -18.71
N VAL A 853 -11.49 -40.95 -19.76
CA VAL A 853 -10.25 -41.70 -19.65
C VAL A 853 -9.25 -41.20 -20.69
N SER A 854 -7.98 -41.07 -20.30
CA SER A 854 -6.91 -40.80 -21.24
C SER A 854 -6.66 -42.04 -22.09
N VAL A 855 -6.84 -41.89 -23.40
CA VAL A 855 -6.64 -42.97 -24.36
C VAL A 855 -5.28 -42.78 -25.03
N ASP A 856 -4.52 -43.85 -25.18
CA ASP A 856 -3.26 -43.88 -25.91
C ASP A 856 -3.48 -44.28 -27.36
N PHE A 857 -3.22 -43.33 -28.27
CA PHE A 857 -3.37 -43.51 -29.71
C PHE A 857 -2.05 -43.84 -30.41
N THR A 858 -0.95 -44.04 -29.68
CA THR A 858 0.36 -44.38 -30.25
C THR A 858 0.43 -45.82 -30.78
N ALA A 859 -0.34 -46.74 -30.21
CA ALA A 859 -0.51 -48.11 -30.71
C ALA A 859 -1.65 -48.20 -31.74
N THR A 860 -1.45 -47.57 -32.91
CA THR A 860 -2.37 -47.71 -34.05
C THR A 860 -2.41 -49.15 -34.57
N GLY A 861 -3.58 -49.61 -35.00
CA GLY A 861 -3.73 -50.94 -35.59
C GLY A 861 -3.94 -52.09 -34.60
N ALA A 862 -4.31 -51.80 -33.35
CA ALA A 862 -4.66 -52.80 -32.35
C ALA A 862 -5.85 -52.35 -31.49
N TRP A 863 -6.65 -53.32 -31.03
CA TRP A 863 -7.66 -53.09 -30.01
C TRP A 863 -7.01 -52.85 -28.65
N GLN A 864 -7.56 -51.92 -27.88
CA GLN A 864 -7.13 -51.62 -26.52
C GLN A 864 -8.33 -51.45 -25.59
N TYR A 865 -8.29 -52.09 -24.43
CA TYR A 865 -9.33 -51.97 -23.41
C TYR A 865 -9.13 -50.76 -22.50
N TYR A 866 -10.23 -50.07 -22.22
CA TYR A 866 -10.28 -48.94 -21.32
C TYR A 866 -11.41 -49.09 -20.30
N LYS A 867 -11.20 -48.47 -19.15
CA LYS A 867 -12.15 -48.40 -18.06
C LYS A 867 -12.05 -47.02 -17.42
N PHE A 868 -13.17 -46.46 -17.01
CA PHE A 868 -13.19 -45.46 -15.94
C PHE A 868 -14.26 -45.81 -14.93
N ASP A 869 -13.99 -45.49 -13.66
CA ASP A 869 -14.96 -45.65 -12.58
C ASP A 869 -15.95 -44.48 -12.60
N PHE A 870 -17.22 -44.75 -12.29
CA PHE A 870 -18.23 -43.72 -12.13
C PHE A 870 -17.94 -42.96 -10.84
N ASP A 871 -17.71 -41.65 -10.94
CA ASP A 871 -17.63 -40.79 -9.77
C ASP A 871 -19.03 -40.32 -9.35
N VAL A 872 -19.73 -41.22 -8.64
CA VAL A 872 -21.06 -40.97 -8.06
C VAL A 872 -21.09 -39.77 -7.11
N SER A 873 -19.95 -39.39 -6.51
CA SER A 873 -19.89 -38.35 -5.50
C SER A 873 -19.89 -36.92 -6.05
N SER A 874 -19.48 -36.72 -7.31
CA SER A 874 -19.28 -35.39 -7.90
C SER A 874 -20.31 -34.97 -8.96
N LYS A 875 -21.28 -35.84 -9.32
CA LYS A 875 -22.12 -35.66 -10.54
C LYS A 875 -23.63 -35.81 -10.29
N THR A 876 -24.19 -35.15 -9.28
CA THR A 876 -25.61 -35.27 -8.89
C THR A 876 -26.64 -35.06 -10.02
N ASP A 877 -26.32 -34.25 -11.04
CA ASP A 877 -27.28 -33.85 -12.08
C ASP A 877 -27.69 -34.97 -13.03
N ILE A 878 -26.93 -36.07 -13.11
CA ILE A 878 -27.19 -37.21 -14.01
C ILE A 878 -27.43 -38.54 -13.29
N MET A 879 -27.31 -38.58 -11.97
CA MET A 879 -27.28 -39.85 -11.22
C MET A 879 -28.60 -40.60 -11.18
N ASP A 880 -29.72 -39.90 -11.32
CA ASP A 880 -31.07 -40.47 -11.36
C ASP A 880 -31.53 -40.81 -12.79
N LEU A 881 -30.65 -40.67 -13.80
CA LEU A 881 -30.95 -41.10 -15.16
C LEU A 881 -31.08 -42.62 -15.21
N SER A 882 -32.23 -43.11 -15.68
CA SER A 882 -32.54 -44.53 -15.88
C SER A 882 -33.37 -44.72 -17.16
N GLY A 883 -33.52 -45.96 -17.60
CA GLY A 883 -34.32 -46.28 -18.79
C GLY A 883 -33.69 -45.73 -20.08
N PRO A 884 -34.49 -45.34 -21.07
CA PRO A 884 -33.98 -44.85 -22.36
C PRO A 884 -33.33 -43.47 -22.21
N ILE A 885 -32.02 -43.44 -22.40
CA ILE A 885 -31.17 -42.25 -22.37
C ILE A 885 -30.30 -42.18 -23.62
N TYR A 886 -29.48 -41.14 -23.70
CA TYR A 886 -28.49 -40.94 -24.76
C TYR A 886 -27.15 -40.62 -24.14
N ILE A 887 -26.10 -41.25 -24.67
CA ILE A 887 -24.71 -40.90 -24.32
C ILE A 887 -24.02 -40.23 -25.49
N ALA A 888 -23.31 -39.13 -25.23
CA ALA A 888 -22.35 -38.57 -26.18
C ALA A 888 -20.95 -39.10 -25.84
N ILE A 889 -20.39 -39.92 -26.73
CA ILE A 889 -19.08 -40.56 -26.57
C ILE A 889 -18.13 -40.16 -27.71
N GLY A 890 -16.93 -39.72 -27.37
CA GLY A 890 -15.93 -39.31 -28.34
C GLY A 890 -14.63 -38.83 -27.73
N VAL A 891 -13.66 -38.50 -28.58
CA VAL A 891 -12.34 -38.04 -28.16
C VAL A 891 -12.29 -36.52 -28.25
N ASN A 892 -11.87 -35.89 -27.15
CA ASN A 892 -11.69 -34.44 -27.07
C ASN A 892 -10.39 -34.01 -27.77
N ASN A 893 -10.34 -34.05 -29.10
CA ASN A 893 -9.13 -33.75 -29.89
C ASN A 893 -9.36 -32.61 -30.89
N GLN A 894 -8.31 -31.84 -31.16
CA GLN A 894 -8.31 -30.75 -32.15
C GLN A 894 -7.99 -31.22 -33.58
N SER A 895 -7.35 -32.39 -33.70
CA SER A 895 -6.95 -33.01 -34.97
C SER A 895 -7.94 -34.09 -35.43
N ALA A 896 -7.87 -34.43 -36.71
CA ALA A 896 -8.68 -35.50 -37.28
C ALA A 896 -8.31 -36.87 -36.69
N LEU A 897 -9.31 -37.69 -36.35
CA LEU A 897 -9.15 -39.05 -35.84
C LEU A 897 -10.07 -40.01 -36.59
N ASN A 898 -9.59 -41.25 -36.76
CA ASN A 898 -10.36 -42.35 -37.31
C ASN A 898 -10.22 -43.58 -36.40
N TYR A 899 -11.32 -43.95 -35.74
CA TYR A 899 -11.32 -45.00 -34.73
C TYR A 899 -12.64 -45.75 -34.65
N TYR A 900 -12.60 -46.92 -34.03
CA TYR A 900 -13.72 -47.80 -33.79
C TYR A 900 -13.90 -47.97 -32.28
N LEU A 901 -15.13 -47.93 -31.80
CA LEU A 901 -15.52 -48.31 -30.45
C LEU A 901 -16.33 -49.59 -30.54
N ASP A 902 -15.93 -50.59 -29.78
CA ASP A 902 -16.75 -51.79 -29.63
C ASP A 902 -17.75 -51.63 -28.47
N ASP A 903 -18.48 -52.69 -28.17
CA ASP A 903 -19.48 -52.81 -27.13
C ASP A 903 -19.18 -51.98 -25.87
N LEU A 904 -20.19 -51.24 -25.42
CA LEU A 904 -20.09 -50.36 -24.26
C LEU A 904 -20.74 -51.05 -23.06
N ILE A 905 -20.02 -51.18 -21.96
CA ILE A 905 -20.48 -51.96 -20.81
C ILE A 905 -20.52 -51.07 -19.57
N PHE A 906 -21.71 -50.90 -19.01
CA PHE A 906 -21.96 -50.25 -17.73
C PHE A 906 -22.06 -51.33 -16.65
N GLU A 907 -21.08 -51.45 -15.77
CA GLU A 907 -21.06 -52.45 -14.69
C GLU A 907 -21.75 -51.92 -13.42
N TYR A 908 -22.60 -52.74 -12.80
CA TYR A 908 -23.25 -52.38 -11.54
C TYR A 908 -22.29 -52.36 -10.34
N GLU A 909 -22.67 -51.62 -9.30
CA GLU A 909 -22.07 -51.72 -7.97
C GLU A 909 -22.09 -53.16 -7.43
N ASP A 910 -21.12 -53.48 -6.58
CA ASP A 910 -21.07 -54.81 -5.95
C ASP A 910 -22.27 -55.00 -5.01
N GLY A 911 -22.99 -56.11 -5.19
CA GLY A 911 -24.20 -56.42 -4.41
C GLY A 911 -25.48 -55.78 -4.93
N PHE A 912 -25.43 -54.97 -5.99
CA PHE A 912 -26.63 -54.44 -6.65
C PHE A 912 -27.16 -55.43 -7.71
N THR A 913 -28.48 -55.64 -7.71
CA THR A 913 -29.21 -56.41 -8.74
C THR A 913 -30.41 -55.57 -9.21
N PRO A 914 -30.52 -55.21 -10.50
CA PRO A 914 -31.66 -54.42 -11.01
C PRO A 914 -32.97 -55.18 -10.86
N SER A 915 -34.10 -54.49 -10.74
CA SER A 915 -35.43 -55.13 -10.75
C SER A 915 -35.73 -55.80 -12.11
N ALA A 916 -36.47 -56.90 -12.09
CA ALA A 916 -36.94 -57.56 -13.31
C ALA A 916 -37.91 -56.66 -14.11
N SER A 917 -37.97 -56.84 -15.43
CA SER A 917 -38.90 -56.12 -16.31
C SER A 917 -39.67 -57.07 -17.23
N ILE A 918 -40.82 -56.60 -17.74
CA ILE A 918 -41.66 -57.36 -18.68
C ILE A 918 -41.98 -56.53 -19.92
N THR A 919 -42.27 -57.20 -21.04
CA THR A 919 -42.74 -56.55 -22.29
C THR A 919 -43.79 -57.42 -22.99
N PRO A 920 -44.92 -56.86 -23.42
CA PRO A 920 -45.35 -55.47 -23.23
C PRO A 920 -45.84 -55.19 -21.79
N PRO A 921 -45.80 -53.93 -21.31
CA PRO A 921 -46.36 -53.55 -20.00
C PRO A 921 -47.88 -53.35 -20.05
N THR A 922 -48.48 -53.28 -21.25
CA THR A 922 -49.93 -53.18 -21.44
C THR A 922 -50.41 -54.12 -22.55
N ALA A 923 -51.64 -54.60 -22.44
CA ALA A 923 -52.29 -55.45 -23.44
C ALA A 923 -53.81 -55.19 -23.47
N SER A 924 -54.46 -55.61 -24.56
CA SER A 924 -55.93 -55.54 -24.71
C SER A 924 -56.46 -56.92 -25.06
N PHE A 925 -57.59 -57.28 -24.47
CA PHE A 925 -58.30 -58.53 -24.72
C PHE A 925 -59.78 -58.26 -25.01
N VAL A 926 -60.40 -59.07 -25.86
CA VAL A 926 -61.84 -59.00 -26.15
C VAL A 926 -62.49 -60.26 -25.59
N GLN A 927 -63.46 -60.09 -24.70
CA GLN A 927 -64.15 -61.20 -24.05
C GLN A 927 -64.91 -62.06 -25.09
N GLY A 928 -64.82 -63.37 -24.96
CA GLY A 928 -65.32 -64.37 -25.90
C GLY A 928 -64.32 -64.82 -26.98
N THR A 929 -63.08 -64.29 -26.99
CA THR A 929 -62.04 -64.68 -27.96
C THR A 929 -61.09 -65.74 -27.40
N ALA A 930 -60.40 -66.47 -28.27
CA ALA A 930 -59.48 -67.55 -27.92
C ALA A 930 -57.99 -67.13 -27.96
N SER A 931 -57.69 -65.83 -27.92
CA SER A 931 -56.32 -65.32 -28.10
C SER A 931 -55.61 -65.10 -26.77
N ASP A 932 -54.50 -65.79 -26.53
CA ASP A 932 -53.66 -65.59 -25.35
C ASP A 932 -52.85 -64.27 -25.42
N ILE A 933 -52.28 -63.85 -24.30
CA ILE A 933 -51.33 -62.73 -24.22
C ILE A 933 -49.93 -63.25 -23.92
N ASN A 934 -48.96 -63.01 -24.82
CA ASN A 934 -47.56 -63.36 -24.59
C ASN A 934 -46.79 -62.21 -23.94
N VAL A 935 -46.00 -62.54 -22.93
CA VAL A 935 -45.19 -61.61 -22.13
C VAL A 935 -43.75 -62.10 -22.13
N THR A 936 -42.84 -61.23 -22.55
CA THR A 936 -41.38 -61.46 -22.46
C THR A 936 -40.89 -60.93 -21.12
N ILE A 937 -40.03 -61.70 -20.44
CA ILE A 937 -39.43 -61.36 -19.16
C ILE A 937 -37.94 -61.07 -19.37
N THR A 938 -37.49 -59.96 -18.80
CA THR A 938 -36.07 -59.67 -18.59
C THR A 938 -35.78 -59.78 -17.10
N PRO A 939 -35.26 -60.92 -16.60
CA PRO A 939 -35.21 -61.20 -15.17
C PRO A 939 -34.15 -60.38 -14.43
N HIS A 940 -33.08 -59.91 -15.09
CA HIS A 940 -31.94 -59.20 -14.46
C HIS A 940 -31.34 -59.95 -13.26
N GLY A 941 -31.31 -61.29 -13.30
CA GLY A 941 -30.81 -62.12 -12.20
C GLY A 941 -31.84 -62.49 -11.13
N ASN A 942 -33.04 -61.91 -11.18
CA ASN A 942 -34.14 -62.20 -10.26
C ASN A 942 -34.93 -63.44 -10.67
N THR A 943 -35.55 -64.09 -9.69
CA THR A 943 -36.39 -65.28 -9.83
C THR A 943 -37.86 -64.90 -9.76
N LEU A 944 -38.66 -65.28 -10.76
CA LEU A 944 -40.11 -65.12 -10.71
C LEU A 944 -40.69 -66.09 -9.67
N LEU A 945 -41.34 -65.55 -8.65
CA LEU A 945 -42.02 -66.29 -7.60
C LEU A 945 -43.45 -66.65 -8.03
N ASN A 946 -44.27 -65.65 -8.40
CA ASN A 946 -45.69 -65.81 -8.70
C ASN A 946 -46.20 -64.78 -9.74
N ILE A 947 -47.45 -64.94 -10.21
CA ILE A 947 -48.20 -63.84 -10.87
C ILE A 947 -49.48 -63.60 -10.06
N LYS A 948 -49.81 -62.34 -9.78
CA LYS A 948 -50.97 -61.95 -8.96
C LYS A 948 -51.90 -61.01 -9.72
N ASN A 949 -53.20 -61.10 -9.50
CA ASN A 949 -54.19 -60.09 -9.90
C ASN A 949 -54.79 -59.48 -8.62
N GLY A 950 -54.34 -58.28 -8.26
CA GLY A 950 -54.58 -57.72 -6.94
C GLY A 950 -53.99 -58.64 -5.84
N ALA A 951 -54.81 -59.04 -4.88
CA ALA A 951 -54.39 -59.95 -3.80
C ALA A 951 -54.43 -61.45 -4.18
N ALA A 952 -55.03 -61.81 -5.32
CA ALA A 952 -55.19 -63.19 -5.74
C ALA A 952 -53.93 -63.66 -6.49
N THR A 953 -53.37 -64.81 -6.10
CA THR A 953 -52.28 -65.47 -6.84
C THR A 953 -52.85 -66.36 -7.94
N LEU A 954 -52.38 -66.17 -9.18
CA LEU A 954 -52.78 -66.97 -10.34
C LEU A 954 -52.13 -68.36 -10.28
N ILE A 955 -52.78 -69.34 -10.90
CA ILE A 955 -52.37 -70.74 -10.90
C ILE A 955 -51.59 -71.05 -12.18
N SER A 956 -50.29 -71.36 -12.04
CA SER A 956 -49.46 -71.80 -13.17
C SER A 956 -50.00 -73.10 -13.81
N GLY A 957 -50.00 -73.16 -15.13
CA GLY A 957 -50.57 -74.24 -15.93
C GLY A 957 -52.08 -74.08 -16.24
N THR A 958 -52.78 -73.22 -15.50
CA THR A 958 -54.23 -72.97 -15.68
C THR A 958 -54.50 -71.53 -16.12
N ASP A 959 -54.04 -70.55 -15.35
CA ASP A 959 -54.26 -69.13 -15.63
C ASP A 959 -53.17 -68.55 -16.55
N TYR A 960 -51.96 -69.09 -16.44
CA TYR A 960 -50.81 -68.75 -17.28
C TYR A 960 -49.87 -69.94 -17.46
N ILE A 961 -49.04 -69.92 -18.49
CA ILE A 961 -48.02 -70.93 -18.82
C ILE A 961 -46.65 -70.26 -18.79
N ILE A 962 -45.68 -70.88 -18.12
CA ILE A 962 -44.26 -70.49 -18.19
C ILE A 962 -43.61 -71.26 -19.33
N ASN A 963 -43.29 -70.58 -20.44
CA ASN A 963 -42.68 -71.21 -21.61
C ASN A 963 -41.16 -71.36 -21.43
N SER A 964 -40.53 -70.35 -20.82
CA SER A 964 -39.10 -70.31 -20.48
C SER A 964 -38.88 -69.30 -19.34
N THR A 965 -37.62 -69.14 -18.90
CA THR A 965 -37.24 -68.07 -17.95
C THR A 965 -37.45 -66.65 -18.47
N THR A 966 -37.67 -66.50 -19.78
CA THR A 966 -37.84 -65.21 -20.47
C THR A 966 -39.18 -65.06 -21.17
N SER A 967 -40.10 -66.04 -21.06
CA SER A 967 -41.37 -66.02 -21.78
C SER A 967 -42.51 -66.67 -21.00
N ILE A 968 -43.61 -65.92 -20.85
CA ILE A 968 -44.85 -66.35 -20.20
C ILE A 968 -46.04 -66.07 -21.12
N THR A 969 -47.03 -66.96 -21.09
CA THR A 969 -48.32 -66.80 -21.77
C THR A 969 -49.43 -66.68 -20.73
N ILE A 970 -50.22 -65.61 -20.77
CA ILE A 970 -51.46 -65.48 -19.99
C ILE A 970 -52.60 -66.09 -20.81
N ASN A 971 -53.27 -67.10 -20.25
CA ASN A 971 -54.22 -67.92 -21.00
C ASN A 971 -55.53 -67.18 -21.26
N ALA A 972 -56.07 -67.34 -22.48
CA ALA A 972 -57.35 -66.78 -22.89
C ALA A 972 -58.51 -67.24 -22.01
N SER A 973 -58.45 -68.45 -21.44
CA SER A 973 -59.46 -68.94 -20.48
C SER A 973 -59.57 -68.04 -19.25
N TYR A 974 -58.44 -67.71 -18.63
CA TYR A 974 -58.40 -66.78 -17.50
C TYR A 974 -58.84 -65.37 -17.90
N LEU A 975 -58.39 -64.89 -19.06
CA LEU A 975 -58.75 -63.55 -19.57
C LEU A 975 -60.26 -63.42 -19.87
N ASN A 976 -60.93 -64.50 -20.27
CA ASN A 976 -62.38 -64.53 -20.51
C ASN A 976 -63.21 -64.47 -19.22
N ASP A 977 -62.65 -64.95 -18.10
CA ASP A 977 -63.31 -64.94 -16.79
C ASP A 977 -63.14 -63.59 -16.06
N LEU A 978 -62.26 -62.72 -16.55
CA LEU A 978 -62.11 -61.37 -16.03
C LEU A 978 -63.32 -60.49 -16.39
N PRO A 979 -63.85 -59.67 -15.44
CA PRO A 979 -64.84 -58.66 -15.74
C PRO A 979 -64.37 -57.67 -16.81
N VAL A 980 -65.30 -57.11 -17.59
CA VAL A 980 -64.98 -56.00 -18.51
C VAL A 980 -64.40 -54.82 -17.74
N GLY A 981 -63.27 -54.28 -18.20
CA GLY A 981 -62.53 -53.22 -17.52
C GLY A 981 -61.02 -53.44 -17.54
N THR A 982 -60.30 -52.66 -16.74
CA THR A 982 -58.83 -52.72 -16.65
C THR A 982 -58.41 -53.58 -15.45
N HIS A 983 -57.48 -54.51 -15.68
CA HIS A 983 -56.88 -55.39 -14.67
C HIS A 983 -55.37 -55.24 -14.66
N THR A 984 -54.75 -55.32 -13.49
CA THR A 984 -53.29 -55.25 -13.35
C THR A 984 -52.78 -56.56 -12.81
N LEU A 985 -51.98 -57.26 -13.62
CA LEU A 985 -51.26 -58.45 -13.18
C LEU A 985 -49.87 -58.04 -12.67
N THR A 986 -49.53 -58.40 -11.45
CA THR A 986 -48.20 -58.20 -10.85
C THR A 986 -47.38 -59.46 -11.01
N PHE A 987 -46.22 -59.37 -11.65
CA PHE A 987 -45.25 -60.45 -11.74
C PHE A 987 -44.32 -60.34 -10.53
N ASP A 988 -44.53 -61.20 -9.55
CA ASP A 988 -43.89 -61.22 -8.23
C ASP A 988 -42.49 -61.83 -8.36
N PHE A 989 -41.43 -61.03 -8.26
CA PHE A 989 -40.04 -61.49 -8.26
C PHE A 989 -39.45 -61.43 -6.83
N ASP A 990 -38.27 -62.02 -6.64
CA ASP A 990 -37.48 -61.89 -5.41
C ASP A 990 -36.80 -60.51 -5.23
N ALA A 991 -37.11 -59.54 -6.10
CA ALA A 991 -36.63 -58.17 -6.06
C ALA A 991 -37.53 -57.24 -5.18
N GLU A 992 -37.05 -56.02 -4.90
CA GLU A 992 -37.86 -55.03 -4.15
C GLU A 992 -39.02 -54.41 -4.96
N THR A 993 -39.04 -54.57 -6.29
CA THR A 993 -40.07 -53.98 -7.16
C THR A 993 -40.51 -54.97 -8.24
N ASP A 994 -41.81 -55.23 -8.28
CA ASP A 994 -42.45 -56.17 -9.19
C ASP A 994 -43.00 -55.48 -10.45
N PRO A 995 -42.65 -55.94 -11.66
CA PRO A 995 -43.24 -55.41 -12.89
C PRO A 995 -44.72 -55.80 -13.02
N THR A 996 -45.52 -54.87 -13.57
CA THR A 996 -46.97 -55.08 -13.75
C THR A 996 -47.40 -55.03 -15.22
N LEU A 997 -48.28 -55.95 -15.63
CA LEU A 997 -48.97 -55.95 -16.91
C LEU A 997 -50.39 -55.40 -16.73
N THR A 998 -50.72 -54.31 -17.41
CA THR A 998 -52.08 -53.77 -17.44
C THR A 998 -52.86 -54.32 -18.62
N ILE A 999 -53.99 -54.99 -18.37
CA ILE A 999 -54.84 -55.62 -19.37
C ILE A 999 -56.19 -54.91 -19.42
N THR A 1000 -56.57 -54.42 -20.60
CA THR A 1000 -57.92 -53.88 -20.85
C THR A 1000 -58.79 -54.96 -21.47
N VAL A 1001 -59.77 -55.46 -20.71
CA VAL A 1001 -60.76 -56.44 -21.17
C VAL A 1001 -62.00 -55.70 -21.67
N ASN A 1002 -62.32 -55.89 -22.95
CA ASN A 1002 -63.47 -55.26 -23.61
C ASN A 1002 -64.66 -56.24 -23.73
N ASP A 1003 -65.88 -55.71 -23.61
CA ASP A 1003 -67.12 -56.47 -23.80
C ASP A 1003 -67.28 -56.90 -25.27
N GLY A 1004 -67.29 -58.21 -25.53
CA GLY A 1004 -67.49 -58.78 -26.86
C GLY A 1004 -68.92 -58.69 -27.40
N SER A 1005 -69.90 -58.19 -26.62
CA SER A 1005 -71.32 -58.13 -27.00
C SER A 1005 -71.80 -56.78 -27.55
N VAL A 1006 -70.97 -55.73 -27.48
CA VAL A 1006 -71.28 -54.37 -27.99
C VAL A 1006 -71.12 -54.31 -29.51
N LYS A 1007 -72.16 -53.86 -30.23
CA LYS A 1007 -72.13 -53.71 -31.70
C LYS A 1007 -72.53 -52.29 -32.12
N THR A 1008 -71.58 -51.38 -32.03
CA THR A 1008 -71.70 -49.96 -32.44
C THR A 1008 -71.21 -49.69 -33.87
N SER A 1009 -70.67 -50.70 -34.56
CA SER A 1009 -70.25 -50.63 -35.96
C SER A 1009 -70.52 -51.92 -36.73
N TYR A 1010 -70.67 -51.78 -38.04
CA TYR A 1010 -70.77 -52.83 -39.03
C TYR A 1010 -69.68 -52.61 -40.08
N ASP A 1011 -68.78 -53.59 -40.23
CA ASP A 1011 -67.83 -53.65 -41.34
C ASP A 1011 -68.20 -54.84 -42.24
N PHE A 1012 -68.67 -54.59 -43.45
CA PHE A 1012 -69.20 -55.65 -44.31
C PHE A 1012 -68.14 -56.60 -44.85
N SER A 1013 -66.85 -56.32 -44.65
CA SER A 1013 -65.76 -57.29 -44.90
C SER A 1013 -65.67 -58.38 -43.83
N THR A 1014 -66.17 -58.11 -42.62
CA THR A 1014 -66.12 -59.04 -41.48
C THR A 1014 -67.52 -59.45 -40.97
N ASP A 1015 -68.55 -58.67 -41.29
CA ASP A 1015 -69.97 -58.86 -40.93
C ASP A 1015 -70.92 -58.93 -42.14
N PRO A 1016 -70.81 -59.94 -43.04
CA PRO A 1016 -71.60 -59.98 -44.28
C PRO A 1016 -73.10 -60.30 -44.10
N GLY A 1017 -73.56 -60.66 -42.89
CA GLY A 1017 -74.88 -61.25 -42.63
C GLY A 1017 -75.95 -60.34 -42.01
N THR A 1018 -75.72 -59.04 -41.82
CA THR A 1018 -76.55 -58.23 -40.90
C THR A 1018 -77.01 -56.88 -41.46
N SER A 1019 -77.85 -56.88 -42.49
CA SER A 1019 -78.62 -55.69 -42.90
C SER A 1019 -80.07 -56.06 -43.25
N ALA A 1020 -81.03 -55.19 -42.91
CA ALA A 1020 -82.46 -55.39 -43.15
C ALA A 1020 -83.09 -54.20 -43.88
N TYR A 1021 -84.10 -54.49 -44.70
CA TYR A 1021 -84.90 -53.51 -45.42
C TYR A 1021 -86.35 -53.49 -44.88
N ARG A 1022 -87.03 -52.34 -44.86
CA ARG A 1022 -88.42 -52.23 -44.34
C ARG A 1022 -89.45 -51.92 -45.43
N ALA A 1023 -90.32 -52.87 -45.79
CA ALA A 1023 -91.33 -52.74 -46.85
C ALA A 1023 -92.41 -51.67 -46.56
N SER A 1024 -93.19 -51.29 -47.57
CA SER A 1024 -94.21 -50.23 -47.51
C SER A 1024 -95.41 -50.57 -46.61
N ASP A 1025 -95.52 -51.83 -46.19
CA ASP A 1025 -96.47 -52.32 -45.19
C ASP A 1025 -95.92 -52.25 -43.75
N GLY A 1026 -94.66 -51.87 -43.57
CA GLY A 1026 -94.02 -51.73 -42.27
C GLY A 1026 -93.33 -52.99 -41.72
N THR A 1027 -93.18 -54.07 -42.48
CA THR A 1027 -92.40 -55.24 -42.06
C THR A 1027 -90.91 -55.14 -42.43
N LEU A 1028 -90.03 -55.62 -41.54
CA LEU A 1028 -88.59 -55.76 -41.77
C LEU A 1028 -88.30 -57.13 -42.42
N SER A 1029 -87.60 -57.15 -43.56
CA SER A 1029 -87.26 -58.37 -44.30
C SER A 1029 -85.75 -58.45 -44.57
N TYR A 1030 -85.15 -59.62 -44.36
CA TYR A 1030 -83.71 -59.86 -44.48
C TYR A 1030 -83.38 -60.46 -45.86
N ILE A 1031 -82.61 -59.70 -46.64
CA ILE A 1031 -81.79 -60.03 -47.83
C ILE A 1031 -82.27 -61.19 -48.75
N ALA A 1032 -82.82 -60.83 -49.92
CA ALA A 1032 -82.68 -61.42 -51.28
C ALA A 1032 -83.94 -61.11 -52.10
N GLY A 1033 -83.83 -60.32 -53.18
CA GLY A 1033 -84.96 -60.04 -54.10
C GLY A 1033 -85.78 -58.78 -53.79
N ALA A 1034 -85.17 -57.73 -53.24
CA ALA A 1034 -85.85 -56.44 -53.07
C ALA A 1034 -86.20 -55.80 -54.44
N PRO A 1035 -87.40 -55.20 -54.62
CA PRO A 1035 -87.70 -54.43 -55.81
C PRO A 1035 -86.75 -53.22 -55.89
N GLY A 1036 -85.95 -53.15 -56.95
CA GLY A 1036 -84.99 -52.06 -57.19
C GLY A 1036 -83.51 -52.44 -57.34
N GLY A 1037 -83.11 -53.72 -57.20
CA GLY A 1037 -81.76 -54.19 -57.56
C GLY A 1037 -80.69 -54.24 -56.44
N ASN A 1038 -81.08 -54.13 -55.17
CA ASN A 1038 -80.15 -54.26 -54.03
C ASN A 1038 -79.70 -55.71 -53.83
N SER A 1039 -78.39 -55.95 -53.69
CA SER A 1039 -77.78 -57.28 -53.50
C SER A 1039 -77.18 -57.46 -52.10
N PRO A 1040 -77.07 -58.71 -51.58
CA PRO A 1040 -76.36 -59.01 -50.34
C PRO A 1040 -74.94 -58.42 -50.33
N PRO A 1041 -74.33 -58.18 -49.16
CA PRO A 1041 -72.92 -57.87 -49.09
C PRO A 1041 -72.09 -58.93 -49.82
N SER A 1042 -71.28 -58.51 -50.78
CA SER A 1042 -70.34 -59.38 -51.52
C SER A 1042 -69.04 -58.62 -51.70
N ASN A 1043 -67.90 -59.32 -51.60
CA ASN A 1043 -66.57 -58.70 -51.61
C ASN A 1043 -66.38 -57.58 -50.57
N GLY A 1044 -67.00 -57.72 -49.39
CA GLY A 1044 -66.85 -56.78 -48.28
C GLY A 1044 -67.62 -55.47 -48.42
N VAL A 1045 -68.58 -55.38 -49.34
CA VAL A 1045 -69.38 -54.16 -49.58
C VAL A 1045 -70.86 -54.48 -49.81
N LEU A 1046 -71.74 -53.60 -49.33
CA LEU A 1046 -73.20 -53.62 -49.53
C LEU A 1046 -73.58 -52.71 -50.70
N ASN A 1047 -74.30 -53.23 -51.70
CA ASN A 1047 -74.79 -52.44 -52.83
C ASN A 1047 -76.19 -51.85 -52.52
N TYR A 1048 -76.29 -50.51 -52.53
CA TYR A 1048 -77.50 -49.74 -52.27
C TYR A 1048 -77.95 -48.97 -53.52
N VAL A 1049 -79.15 -49.24 -54.02
CA VAL A 1049 -79.79 -48.59 -55.15
C VAL A 1049 -80.87 -47.63 -54.67
N ALA A 1050 -80.73 -46.35 -55.00
CA ALA A 1050 -81.72 -45.30 -54.78
C ALA A 1050 -82.62 -45.14 -56.03
N THR A 1051 -83.92 -44.92 -55.86
CA THR A 1051 -84.89 -44.72 -56.96
C THR A 1051 -85.68 -43.42 -56.79
N SER A 1052 -86.13 -42.84 -57.91
CA SER A 1052 -86.75 -41.50 -58.02
C SER A 1052 -88.18 -41.38 -57.42
N SER A 1053 -88.72 -42.44 -56.81
CA SER A 1053 -90.01 -42.42 -56.10
C SER A 1053 -89.84 -42.82 -54.63
N GLY A 1054 -89.31 -41.90 -53.83
CA GLY A 1054 -89.21 -42.04 -52.37
C GLY A 1054 -88.25 -43.17 -51.95
N SER A 1055 -86.95 -42.91 -51.99
CA SER A 1055 -85.92 -43.85 -51.51
C SER A 1055 -86.23 -44.35 -50.09
N ARG A 1056 -86.30 -45.67 -49.95
CA ARG A 1056 -86.65 -46.37 -48.71
C ARG A 1056 -85.37 -46.54 -47.86
N ALA A 1057 -85.40 -46.21 -46.57
CA ALA A 1057 -84.20 -46.25 -45.71
C ALA A 1057 -83.68 -47.68 -45.47
N ILE A 1058 -82.36 -47.83 -45.38
CA ILE A 1058 -81.70 -49.05 -44.88
C ILE A 1058 -81.46 -48.87 -43.38
N TYR A 1059 -81.76 -49.91 -42.59
CA TYR A 1059 -81.62 -49.91 -41.13
C TYR A 1059 -80.57 -50.91 -40.65
N PHE A 1060 -79.85 -50.52 -39.59
CA PHE A 1060 -78.86 -51.33 -38.88
C PHE A 1060 -79.23 -51.42 -37.39
N LYS A 1061 -79.07 -52.60 -36.81
CA LYS A 1061 -79.35 -52.86 -35.38
C LYS A 1061 -78.11 -52.60 -34.55
N PHE A 1062 -78.01 -51.46 -33.89
CA PHE A 1062 -76.91 -51.20 -32.96
C PHE A 1062 -77.25 -51.72 -31.57
N ILE A 1063 -76.28 -52.34 -30.90
CA ILE A 1063 -76.39 -52.72 -29.47
C ILE A 1063 -75.49 -51.77 -28.71
N LEU A 1064 -76.12 -50.83 -27.99
CA LEU A 1064 -75.41 -49.81 -27.24
C LEU A 1064 -74.88 -50.37 -25.91
N PRO A 1065 -73.72 -49.90 -25.41
CA PRO A 1065 -73.21 -50.29 -24.10
C PRO A 1065 -74.23 -50.07 -22.97
N ALA A 1066 -74.18 -50.90 -21.93
CA ALA A 1066 -75.08 -50.77 -20.77
C ALA A 1066 -74.99 -49.36 -20.16
N GLY A 1067 -76.15 -48.73 -19.92
CA GLY A 1067 -76.24 -47.36 -19.38
C GLY A 1067 -76.03 -46.25 -20.42
N GLN A 1068 -75.62 -46.57 -21.65
CA GLN A 1068 -75.60 -45.63 -22.76
C GLN A 1068 -76.93 -45.61 -23.52
N THR A 1069 -77.26 -44.44 -24.05
CA THR A 1069 -78.40 -44.20 -24.93
C THR A 1069 -77.89 -43.63 -26.25
N LEU A 1070 -78.74 -43.55 -27.27
CA LEU A 1070 -78.38 -42.97 -28.56
C LEU A 1070 -77.92 -41.50 -28.44
N SER A 1071 -78.26 -40.80 -27.35
CA SER A 1071 -77.77 -39.44 -27.06
C SER A 1071 -76.27 -39.37 -26.75
N ASN A 1072 -75.64 -40.50 -26.45
CA ASN A 1072 -74.19 -40.59 -26.26
C ASN A 1072 -73.42 -40.57 -27.60
N PHE A 1073 -74.11 -40.61 -28.74
CA PHE A 1073 -73.52 -40.57 -30.07
C PHE A 1073 -73.96 -39.30 -30.81
N THR A 1074 -73.09 -38.80 -31.68
CA THR A 1074 -73.27 -37.55 -32.41
C THR A 1074 -73.84 -37.75 -33.81
N GLY A 1075 -73.72 -38.96 -34.38
CA GLY A 1075 -74.29 -39.29 -35.68
C GLY A 1075 -73.99 -40.71 -36.18
N LEU A 1076 -74.19 -40.91 -37.48
CA LEU A 1076 -73.73 -42.09 -38.22
C LEU A 1076 -72.55 -41.74 -39.13
N ARG A 1077 -71.48 -42.51 -39.06
CA ARG A 1077 -70.35 -42.45 -39.98
C ARG A 1077 -70.44 -43.62 -40.96
N ILE A 1078 -70.37 -43.32 -42.25
CA ILE A 1078 -70.59 -44.28 -43.34
C ILE A 1078 -69.42 -44.19 -44.31
N GLN A 1079 -68.85 -45.33 -44.69
CA GLN A 1079 -67.94 -45.42 -45.83
C GLN A 1079 -68.72 -45.81 -47.08
N ILE A 1080 -68.84 -44.89 -48.03
CA ILE A 1080 -69.68 -45.00 -49.23
C ILE A 1080 -68.91 -44.62 -50.51
N ALA A 1081 -69.21 -45.29 -51.62
CA ALA A 1081 -68.74 -44.96 -52.97
C ALA A 1081 -69.91 -44.96 -53.95
N GLY A 1082 -69.98 -43.98 -54.86
CA GLY A 1082 -70.98 -43.94 -55.94
C GLY A 1082 -70.45 -44.64 -57.19
N ILE A 1083 -71.28 -45.49 -57.83
CA ILE A 1083 -70.86 -46.19 -59.05
C ILE A 1083 -71.12 -45.32 -60.30
N ASN A 1084 -72.34 -44.82 -60.49
CA ASN A 1084 -72.77 -44.13 -61.73
C ASN A 1084 -73.57 -42.82 -61.52
N THR A 1085 -73.61 -42.25 -60.32
CA THR A 1085 -74.45 -41.06 -60.04
C THR A 1085 -73.76 -40.03 -59.16
N GLN A 1086 -74.24 -38.78 -59.26
CA GLN A 1086 -73.86 -37.71 -58.35
C GLN A 1086 -74.83 -37.64 -57.15
N TYR A 1087 -74.38 -38.09 -55.98
CA TYR A 1087 -74.98 -37.97 -54.63
C TYR A 1087 -75.33 -36.53 -54.23
N LYS A 1088 -76.59 -36.24 -53.88
CA LYS A 1088 -77.03 -34.87 -53.51
C LYS A 1088 -77.53 -34.69 -52.07
N GLY A 1089 -77.59 -35.77 -51.27
CA GLY A 1089 -77.82 -35.67 -49.82
C GLY A 1089 -78.26 -36.96 -49.14
N ALA A 1090 -78.29 -36.95 -47.79
CA ALA A 1090 -78.84 -38.04 -46.97
C ALA A 1090 -79.61 -37.55 -45.76
N ARG A 1091 -80.53 -38.39 -45.29
CA ARG A 1091 -81.32 -38.22 -44.07
C ARG A 1091 -81.20 -39.45 -43.17
N ILE A 1092 -81.08 -39.23 -41.87
CA ILE A 1092 -81.10 -40.28 -40.84
C ILE A 1092 -82.51 -40.47 -40.30
N ILE A 1093 -82.84 -41.71 -39.95
CA ILE A 1093 -84.06 -42.08 -39.24
C ILE A 1093 -83.67 -43.07 -38.14
N ALA A 1094 -84.12 -42.84 -36.90
CA ALA A 1094 -84.00 -43.84 -35.84
C ALA A 1094 -85.38 -44.36 -35.44
N ALA A 1095 -85.44 -45.65 -35.11
CA ALA A 1095 -86.63 -46.32 -34.62
C ALA A 1095 -86.28 -47.19 -33.40
N ASN A 1096 -87.22 -47.26 -32.46
CA ASN A 1096 -87.17 -48.22 -31.35
C ASN A 1096 -88.59 -48.75 -31.12
N GLY A 1097 -88.76 -50.08 -31.13
CA GLY A 1097 -90.06 -50.72 -30.85
C GLY A 1097 -91.19 -50.38 -31.82
N GLY A 1098 -90.90 -49.87 -33.02
CA GLY A 1098 -91.89 -49.52 -34.05
C GLY A 1098 -92.42 -48.07 -33.99
N SER A 1099 -91.99 -47.24 -33.04
CA SER A 1099 -92.27 -45.79 -33.03
C SER A 1099 -91.15 -44.99 -33.73
N TYR A 1100 -91.53 -44.01 -34.54
CA TYR A 1100 -90.63 -43.25 -35.42
C TYR A 1100 -90.39 -41.83 -34.89
N VAL A 1101 -89.13 -41.42 -34.84
CA VAL A 1101 -88.74 -40.01 -34.73
C VAL A 1101 -87.78 -39.72 -35.87
N GLU A 1102 -88.14 -38.78 -36.75
CA GLU A 1102 -87.23 -38.30 -37.79
C GLU A 1102 -86.13 -37.48 -37.10
N LEU A 1103 -84.99 -38.13 -36.79
CA LEU A 1103 -83.77 -37.48 -36.35
C LEU A 1103 -83.23 -36.70 -37.55
N SER A 1104 -83.72 -35.49 -37.79
CA SER A 1104 -83.61 -34.82 -39.10
C SER A 1104 -82.21 -34.19 -39.31
N GLY A 1105 -81.17 -35.04 -39.26
CA GLY A 1105 -79.84 -34.86 -39.84
C GLY A 1105 -79.94 -34.69 -41.34
N GLN A 1106 -79.75 -33.47 -41.86
CA GLN A 1106 -79.74 -33.20 -43.30
C GLN A 1106 -78.39 -32.59 -43.68
N ILE A 1107 -77.66 -33.24 -44.59
CA ILE A 1107 -76.55 -32.59 -45.29
C ILE A 1107 -77.07 -32.10 -46.63
N ASN A 1108 -77.07 -30.78 -46.83
CA ASN A 1108 -77.49 -30.14 -48.09
C ASN A 1108 -76.31 -29.90 -49.03
N ASN A 1109 -76.50 -30.37 -50.28
CA ASN A 1109 -75.90 -30.07 -51.60
C ASN A 1109 -74.48 -29.49 -51.82
N ASP A 1110 -73.83 -28.78 -50.90
CA ASP A 1110 -72.65 -27.96 -51.27
C ASP A 1110 -71.28 -28.58 -50.91
N ASN A 1111 -71.24 -29.70 -50.17
CA ASN A 1111 -69.97 -30.33 -49.71
C ASN A 1111 -69.67 -31.70 -50.33
N PHE A 1112 -70.37 -32.12 -51.40
CA PHE A 1112 -70.19 -33.44 -52.02
C PHE A 1112 -69.88 -33.33 -53.53
N VAL A 1113 -68.71 -32.78 -53.86
CA VAL A 1113 -68.14 -32.91 -55.23
C VAL A 1113 -67.49 -34.29 -55.35
N GLN A 1114 -67.84 -35.01 -56.43
CA GLN A 1114 -67.73 -36.46 -56.55
C GLN A 1114 -66.80 -36.90 -57.68
N SER A 1115 -66.00 -37.93 -57.41
CA SER A 1115 -65.44 -38.80 -58.43
C SER A 1115 -66.09 -40.17 -58.33
N GLN A 1116 -66.47 -40.75 -59.47
CA GLN A 1116 -67.05 -42.10 -59.55
C GLN A 1116 -66.05 -43.13 -59.01
N ASN A 1117 -66.53 -44.17 -58.33
CA ASN A 1117 -65.75 -45.26 -57.75
C ASN A 1117 -64.73 -44.88 -56.66
N THR A 1118 -64.77 -43.66 -56.12
CA THR A 1118 -63.93 -43.26 -54.98
C THR A 1118 -64.66 -43.49 -53.67
N TRP A 1119 -63.97 -44.08 -52.70
CA TRP A 1119 -64.48 -44.29 -51.34
C TRP A 1119 -64.41 -43.03 -50.52
N TYR A 1120 -65.49 -42.79 -49.78
CA TYR A 1120 -65.65 -41.61 -48.96
C TYR A 1120 -66.18 -41.99 -47.59
N THR A 1121 -65.49 -41.54 -46.54
CA THR A 1121 -66.04 -41.55 -45.18
C THR A 1121 -66.91 -40.32 -44.99
N ARG A 1122 -68.13 -40.49 -44.49
CA ARG A 1122 -69.10 -39.42 -44.31
C ARG A 1122 -69.78 -39.54 -42.97
N GLU A 1123 -69.74 -38.44 -42.25
CA GLU A 1123 -70.41 -38.26 -40.97
C GLU A 1123 -71.73 -37.56 -41.21
N ILE A 1124 -72.81 -38.17 -40.78
CA ILE A 1124 -74.15 -37.61 -40.86
C ILE A 1124 -74.59 -37.35 -39.42
N PRO A 1125 -74.58 -36.08 -38.98
CA PRO A 1125 -74.89 -35.73 -37.59
C PRO A 1125 -76.40 -35.82 -37.32
N PHE A 1126 -76.77 -36.04 -36.06
CA PHE A 1126 -78.15 -35.93 -35.60
C PHE A 1126 -78.50 -34.43 -35.38
N THR A 1127 -79.32 -33.79 -36.21
CA THR A 1127 -79.51 -32.31 -36.15
C THR A 1127 -80.86 -31.79 -35.63
N THR A 1128 -81.93 -32.60 -35.54
CA THR A 1128 -83.22 -32.17 -34.93
C THR A 1128 -84.00 -33.35 -34.33
N GLY A 1129 -84.62 -33.14 -33.18
CA GLY A 1129 -85.28 -34.16 -32.35
C GLY A 1129 -84.31 -34.73 -31.32
N SER A 1130 -84.55 -34.52 -30.03
CA SER A 1130 -83.71 -35.11 -28.99
C SER A 1130 -83.79 -36.64 -29.12
N PRO A 1131 -82.68 -37.39 -29.29
CA PRO A 1131 -82.72 -38.86 -29.43
C PRO A 1131 -83.13 -39.58 -28.12
N GLY A 1132 -83.80 -38.87 -27.22
CA GLY A 1132 -83.97 -39.14 -25.79
C GLY A 1132 -84.41 -40.56 -25.47
N SER A 1133 -83.62 -41.19 -24.60
CA SER A 1133 -83.89 -42.43 -23.84
C SER A 1133 -83.75 -43.78 -24.55
N TYR A 1134 -83.35 -43.84 -25.83
CA TYR A 1134 -83.16 -45.13 -26.50
C TYR A 1134 -81.83 -45.79 -26.10
N GLY A 1135 -81.87 -46.71 -25.13
CA GLY A 1135 -80.77 -47.59 -24.74
C GLY A 1135 -81.01 -49.06 -25.16
N GLY A 1136 -79.99 -49.90 -25.05
CA GLY A 1136 -80.07 -51.31 -25.48
C GLY A 1136 -79.96 -51.49 -26.99
N THR A 1137 -80.82 -52.30 -27.60
CA THR A 1137 -80.85 -52.48 -29.06
C THR A 1137 -81.64 -51.36 -29.73
N VAL A 1138 -80.99 -50.62 -30.63
CA VAL A 1138 -81.57 -49.49 -31.37
C VAL A 1138 -81.43 -49.72 -32.87
N GLU A 1139 -82.50 -49.47 -33.63
CA GLU A 1139 -82.46 -49.52 -35.09
C GLU A 1139 -82.22 -48.12 -35.66
N VAL A 1140 -81.05 -47.90 -36.27
CA VAL A 1140 -80.71 -46.62 -36.91
C VAL A 1140 -80.54 -46.87 -38.40
N GLY A 1141 -81.25 -46.10 -39.19
CA GLY A 1141 -81.20 -46.17 -40.64
C GLY A 1141 -80.92 -44.84 -41.30
N PHE A 1142 -80.52 -44.92 -42.57
CA PHE A 1142 -80.36 -43.74 -43.41
C PHE A 1142 -81.00 -43.96 -44.77
N ARG A 1143 -81.46 -42.86 -45.38
CA ARG A 1143 -81.91 -42.82 -46.78
C ARG A 1143 -81.16 -41.73 -47.53
N LEU A 1144 -80.85 -41.99 -48.78
CA LEU A 1144 -80.30 -40.99 -49.69
C LEU A 1144 -81.44 -40.18 -50.32
N THR A 1145 -81.29 -38.87 -50.41
CA THR A 1145 -82.32 -37.95 -50.91
C THR A 1145 -81.96 -37.46 -52.30
N ASP A 1146 -81.94 -38.36 -53.28
CA ASP A 1146 -81.80 -37.99 -54.70
C ASP A 1146 -83.17 -37.99 -55.39
N ASN A 1147 -83.35 -37.08 -56.36
CA ASN A 1147 -84.47 -37.11 -57.31
C ASN A 1147 -84.17 -38.03 -58.53
N ASP A 1148 -82.94 -38.52 -58.65
CA ASP A 1148 -82.46 -39.38 -59.74
C ASP A 1148 -82.14 -40.80 -59.21
N SER A 1149 -82.30 -41.83 -60.05
CA SER A 1149 -81.96 -43.22 -59.68
C SER A 1149 -80.45 -43.48 -59.75
N GLY A 1150 -79.86 -44.11 -58.72
CA GLY A 1150 -78.40 -44.35 -58.65
C GLY A 1150 -77.99 -45.54 -57.78
N THR A 1151 -76.78 -46.08 -58.00
CA THR A 1151 -76.22 -47.22 -57.23
C THR A 1151 -74.97 -46.81 -56.45
N TYR A 1152 -74.91 -47.23 -55.19
CA TYR A 1152 -73.89 -46.91 -54.21
C TYR A 1152 -73.35 -48.19 -53.57
N GLN A 1153 -72.09 -48.18 -53.15
CA GLN A 1153 -71.48 -49.26 -52.36
C GLN A 1153 -71.14 -48.75 -50.97
N ILE A 1154 -71.42 -49.55 -49.94
CA ILE A 1154 -71.16 -49.21 -48.54
C ILE A 1154 -70.23 -50.27 -47.94
N LYS A 1155 -69.12 -49.84 -47.35
CA LYS A 1155 -68.13 -50.74 -46.75
C LYS A 1155 -68.27 -50.85 -45.23
N LYS A 1156 -68.57 -49.72 -44.58
CA LYS A 1156 -68.66 -49.63 -43.13
C LYS A 1156 -69.76 -48.66 -42.71
N VAL A 1157 -70.43 -48.95 -41.61
CA VAL A 1157 -71.37 -48.05 -40.92
C VAL A 1157 -71.08 -48.10 -39.43
N GLU A 1158 -70.90 -46.96 -38.77
CA GLU A 1158 -70.66 -46.89 -37.32
C GLU A 1158 -71.38 -45.72 -36.66
N LEU A 1159 -71.82 -45.90 -35.42
CA LEU A 1159 -72.19 -44.80 -34.55
C LEU A 1159 -70.90 -44.13 -34.03
N TYR A 1160 -70.85 -42.81 -34.05
CA TYR A 1160 -69.67 -42.05 -33.62
C TYR A 1160 -70.00 -40.90 -32.67
#